data_AF-A0A182MRI3-F1
#
_entry.id   AF-A0A182MRI3-F1
#
_cell.length_a   1.000
_cell.length_b   1.000
_cell.length_c   1.000
_cell.angle_alpha   90.00
_cell.angle_beta   90.00
_cell.angle_gamma   90.00
#
_symmetry.space_group_name_H-M   'P 1'
#
loop_
_entity.id
_entity.type
_entity.pdbx_description
1 polymer ?
#
loop_
_entity_poly.entity_id
_entity_poly.type
_entity_poly.pdbx_seq_one_letter_code
_entity_poly.pdbx_strand_id
1 'polypeptide(L)'
;MSSNSSNFLVLLKTFTESLERAFAANDIEVLKADYDAARASDNDKKTALHQAFRDMLLTKSEDIPAIEGFISFAVNSCRKDMTVATMPVVLLGDIFDAVTLDRAEQIFTYVENNVAIWKEEFFFTACKHNLLRMCNDLLRRLSRSQNTVFCGRILLFLAKFFPFSERSGLNIISEFNLENITEYGMDGNEMIVEQLSGGADAEVDGEAEENKLKIDYNLYCKFWALQDFFRNPNQCYSKVQWKTFETHAKSVLSAFSSFKLEEHRASSTTSKAIDATAAAHCPMEEDEIRESGHFFAKFLTNPKLLSLQLSDSNFRRSVLVQFLILFQYLNSTVKFKAETHVLTQAQSDWLKETETQVYQLIEESPPNGKKFANTARHMLLREELWNSWKNEGCKEFKRPEAVLEDTGSTATGGGGGTASTGSTTTSGSGRPPAKRPRKPLGDLIRDATRQGKFYMGNPEITRLWNLCPDNLQACKGTDRNFLPSLETYLENPKEKQDPSFEWRALRLLARQSPHFFTLFNTPSYKVSDYLESVRKKIQKDKLDIKLEHAIQEETAPTNAEQPEAEGEGLVGEEEQEQMDTELLKTEQLTPEDKNTHKTLAVTKEQLSELAPSIGRDWKKLATKLGYGADEIQYFESEHGTVAEQCCHLLTLWFDDDMDASLDNLAYILEGLDMIPAADAVKQMIALLSEKVEEVSE
;
A
#
# COMPACT_ATOMS: atom_id res chain seq x y z
N MET A 1 40.99 28.74 -54.75
CA MET A 1 40.39 27.40 -54.56
C MET A 1 39.22 27.57 -53.62
N SER A 2 38.00 27.50 -54.16
CA SER A 2 36.76 27.99 -53.55
C SER A 2 36.32 27.19 -52.34
N SER A 3 35.88 27.95 -51.35
CA SER A 3 35.07 27.56 -50.19
C SER A 3 33.75 26.91 -50.61
N ASN A 4 33.63 25.59 -50.47
CA ASN A 4 32.34 24.93 -50.30
C ASN A 4 32.20 24.54 -48.82
N SER A 5 31.97 25.53 -47.96
CA SER A 5 31.34 25.24 -46.67
C SER A 5 29.86 25.01 -46.95
N SER A 6 29.40 23.78 -46.77
CA SER A 6 27.98 23.43 -46.76
C SER A 6 27.24 24.44 -45.88
N ASN A 7 26.35 25.25 -46.47
CA ASN A 7 25.55 26.22 -45.71
C ASN A 7 24.75 25.45 -44.64
N PHE A 8 24.82 25.87 -43.37
CA PHE A 8 24.16 25.21 -42.24
C PHE A 8 22.67 24.94 -42.52
N LEU A 9 21.96 25.86 -43.19
CA LEU A 9 20.56 25.69 -43.54
C LEU A 9 20.32 24.57 -44.56
N VAL A 10 21.26 24.36 -45.49
CA VAL A 10 21.18 23.26 -46.48
C VAL A 10 21.42 21.93 -45.78
N LEU A 11 22.37 21.90 -44.84
CA LEU A 11 22.67 20.72 -44.03
C LEU A 11 21.48 20.35 -43.11
N LEU A 12 20.89 21.35 -42.45
CA LEU A 12 19.70 21.18 -41.61
C LEU A 12 18.52 20.62 -42.41
N LYS A 13 18.21 21.20 -43.57
CA LYS A 13 17.13 20.70 -44.43
C LYS A 13 17.36 19.25 -44.85
N THR A 14 18.59 18.92 -45.27
CA THR A 14 18.96 17.56 -45.69
C THR A 14 18.81 16.57 -44.54
N PHE A 15 19.24 16.92 -43.32
CA PHE A 15 19.08 16.07 -42.15
C PHE A 15 17.64 15.96 -41.67
N THR A 16 16.82 17.00 -41.83
CA THR A 16 15.39 16.94 -41.49
C THR A 16 14.68 15.95 -42.41
N GLU A 17 14.89 16.04 -43.73
CA GLU A 17 14.32 15.09 -44.71
C GLU A 17 14.83 13.65 -44.51
N SER A 18 16.11 13.49 -44.16
CA SER A 18 16.70 12.19 -43.84
C SER A 18 16.13 11.60 -42.55
N LEU A 19 15.96 12.44 -41.52
CA LEU A 19 15.40 12.06 -40.23
C LEU A 19 13.93 11.65 -40.35
N GLU A 20 13.11 12.39 -41.09
CA GLU A 20 11.72 12.03 -41.37
C GLU A 20 11.62 10.66 -42.07
N ARG A 21 12.46 10.43 -43.09
CA ARG A 21 12.51 9.17 -43.83
C ARG A 21 12.96 8.00 -42.97
N ALA A 22 14.02 8.20 -42.20
CA ALA A 22 14.60 7.19 -41.32
C ALA A 22 13.66 6.83 -40.17
N PHE A 23 12.94 7.82 -39.62
CA PHE A 23 11.93 7.59 -38.60
C PHE A 23 10.71 6.84 -39.15
N ALA A 24 10.20 7.22 -40.32
CA ALA A 24 9.08 6.52 -40.97
C ALA A 24 9.42 5.06 -41.32
N ALA A 25 10.68 4.77 -41.68
CA ALA A 25 11.17 3.42 -41.94
C ALA A 25 11.60 2.67 -40.67
N ASN A 26 11.65 3.35 -39.52
CA ASN A 26 12.25 2.89 -38.26
C ASN A 26 13.67 2.30 -38.44
N ASP A 27 14.46 2.87 -39.36
CA ASP A 27 15.80 2.41 -39.69
C ASP A 27 16.84 3.51 -39.48
N ILE A 28 17.67 3.30 -38.46
CA ILE A 28 18.71 4.23 -38.04
C ILE A 28 19.93 4.14 -38.95
N GLU A 29 20.13 3.02 -39.66
CA GLU A 29 21.25 2.89 -40.61
C GLU A 29 21.10 3.85 -41.78
N VAL A 30 19.87 4.14 -42.22
CA VAL A 30 19.60 5.15 -43.26
C VAL A 30 20.11 6.52 -42.81
N LEU A 31 19.76 6.93 -41.59
CA LEU A 31 20.21 8.21 -41.04
C LEU A 31 21.73 8.23 -40.87
N LYS A 32 22.33 7.12 -40.43
CA LYS A 32 23.78 7.01 -40.23
C LYS A 32 24.54 7.12 -41.55
N ALA A 33 24.08 6.45 -42.60
CA ALA A 33 24.69 6.54 -43.92
C ALA A 33 24.67 7.98 -44.45
N ASP A 34 23.55 8.68 -44.30
CA ASP A 34 23.41 10.08 -44.70
C ASP A 34 24.31 11.02 -43.84
N TYR A 35 24.45 10.74 -42.54
CA TYR A 35 25.33 11.46 -41.62
C TYR A 35 26.82 11.30 -41.96
N ASP A 36 27.25 10.06 -42.27
CA ASP A 36 28.63 9.76 -42.64
C ASP A 36 28.96 10.31 -44.04
N ALA A 37 27.99 10.32 -44.96
CA ALA A 37 28.15 10.88 -46.32
C ALA A 37 28.25 12.41 -46.35
N ALA A 38 27.72 13.10 -45.34
CA ALA A 38 27.75 14.56 -45.26
C ALA A 38 29.20 15.10 -45.18
N ARG A 39 29.54 16.07 -46.03
CA ARG A 39 30.85 16.76 -46.00
C ARG A 39 30.77 18.02 -45.14
N ALA A 40 30.91 17.87 -43.83
CA ALA A 40 30.95 18.95 -42.84
C ALA A 40 31.79 18.51 -41.62
N SER A 41 32.12 19.44 -40.72
CA SER A 41 32.76 19.08 -39.45
C SER A 41 31.77 18.30 -38.57
N ASP A 42 32.24 17.37 -37.74
CA ASP A 42 31.36 16.57 -36.87
C ASP A 42 30.54 17.45 -35.92
N ASN A 43 31.08 18.59 -35.49
CA ASN A 43 30.35 19.53 -34.63
C ASN A 43 29.19 20.21 -35.38
N ASP A 44 29.41 20.61 -36.64
CA ASP A 44 28.36 21.22 -37.46
C ASP A 44 27.28 20.20 -37.82
N LYS A 45 27.67 18.94 -38.08
CA LYS A 45 26.73 17.85 -38.32
C LYS A 45 25.88 17.56 -37.09
N LYS A 46 26.50 17.41 -35.92
CA LYS A 46 25.79 17.20 -34.64
C LYS A 46 24.82 18.34 -34.37
N THR A 47 25.25 19.59 -34.52
CA THR A 47 24.40 20.77 -34.27
C THR A 47 23.21 20.84 -35.24
N ALA A 48 23.44 20.60 -36.53
CA ALA A 48 22.36 20.58 -37.52
C ALA A 48 21.37 19.44 -37.25
N LEU A 49 21.87 18.25 -36.89
CA LEU A 49 21.01 17.12 -36.52
C LEU A 49 20.24 17.40 -35.23
N HIS A 50 20.83 18.07 -34.23
CA HIS A 50 20.14 18.45 -33.01
C HIS A 50 18.95 19.38 -33.28
N GLN A 51 19.14 20.37 -34.14
CA GLN A 51 18.06 21.26 -34.55
C GLN A 51 16.98 20.49 -35.33
N ALA A 52 17.37 19.59 -36.24
CA ALA A 52 16.41 18.74 -36.96
C ALA A 52 15.55 17.89 -36.01
N PHE A 53 16.15 17.32 -34.96
CA PHE A 53 15.41 16.58 -33.92
C PHE A 53 14.37 17.47 -33.21
N ARG A 54 14.71 18.73 -32.90
CA ARG A 54 13.78 19.66 -32.25
C ARG A 54 12.67 20.15 -33.19
N ASP A 55 13.01 20.47 -34.43
CA ASP A 55 12.03 20.93 -35.42
C ASP A 55 10.99 19.84 -35.72
N MET A 56 11.45 18.59 -35.85
CA MET A 56 10.53 17.47 -36.06
C MET A 56 9.66 17.19 -34.84
N LEU A 57 10.18 17.40 -33.62
CA LEU A 57 9.41 17.24 -32.39
C LEU A 57 8.19 18.16 -32.34
N LEU A 58 8.33 19.41 -32.80
CA LEU A 58 7.24 20.39 -32.86
C LEU A 58 6.07 19.91 -33.74
N THR A 59 6.36 19.13 -34.78
CA THR A 59 5.32 18.56 -35.67
C THR A 59 4.61 17.33 -35.11
N LYS A 60 5.09 16.79 -33.98
CA LYS A 60 4.63 15.52 -33.38
C LYS A 60 4.11 15.68 -31.94
N SER A 61 3.90 16.92 -31.48
CA SER A 61 3.54 17.25 -30.10
C SER A 61 2.15 16.75 -29.64
N GLU A 62 1.32 16.26 -30.56
CA GLU A 62 -0.05 15.84 -30.25
C GLU A 62 -0.19 14.33 -29.95
N ASP A 63 0.70 13.48 -30.46
CA ASP A 63 0.58 12.02 -30.38
C ASP A 63 1.64 11.40 -29.45
N ILE A 64 1.19 10.85 -28.31
CA ILE A 64 2.06 10.33 -27.23
C ILE A 64 2.89 9.11 -27.69
N PRO A 65 2.29 8.05 -28.27
CA PRO A 65 3.05 6.95 -28.88
C PRO A 65 4.11 7.42 -29.90
N ALA A 66 3.80 8.42 -30.73
CA ALA A 66 4.76 8.95 -31.69
C ALA A 66 5.93 9.67 -30.98
N ILE A 67 5.65 10.42 -29.92
CA ILE A 67 6.67 11.04 -29.06
C ILE A 67 7.58 9.97 -28.44
N GLU A 68 7.01 8.92 -27.85
CA GLU A 68 7.78 7.84 -27.22
C GLU A 68 8.71 7.13 -28.22
N GLY A 69 8.17 6.78 -29.39
CA GLY A 69 8.94 6.19 -30.48
C GLY A 69 10.04 7.13 -30.97
N PHE A 70 9.77 8.43 -31.02
CA PHE A 70 10.74 9.43 -31.44
C PHE A 70 11.87 9.62 -30.44
N ILE A 71 11.58 9.65 -29.13
CA ILE A 71 12.60 9.69 -28.08
C ILE A 71 13.44 8.41 -28.09
N SER A 72 12.82 7.24 -28.29
CA SER A 72 13.53 5.96 -28.47
C SER A 72 14.49 6.01 -29.66
N PHE A 73 14.05 6.58 -30.78
CA PHE A 73 14.89 6.78 -31.96
C PHE A 73 16.08 7.69 -31.64
N ALA A 74 15.86 8.80 -30.93
CA ALA A 74 16.93 9.72 -30.49
C ALA A 74 17.95 9.03 -29.56
N VAL A 75 17.50 8.16 -28.64
CA VAL A 75 18.39 7.35 -27.78
C VAL A 75 19.30 6.47 -28.63
N ASN A 76 18.76 5.81 -29.63
CA ASN A 76 19.55 4.93 -30.50
C ASN A 76 20.49 5.72 -31.43
N SER A 77 20.10 6.92 -31.89
CA SER A 77 21.03 7.84 -32.59
C SER A 77 22.20 8.28 -31.72
N CYS A 78 21.98 8.49 -30.42
CA CYS A 78 23.06 8.78 -29.46
C CYS A 78 24.02 7.59 -29.31
N ARG A 79 23.50 6.36 -29.24
CA ARG A 79 24.33 5.14 -29.15
C ARG A 79 25.24 4.95 -30.37
N LYS A 80 24.86 5.49 -31.53
CA LYS A 80 25.69 5.48 -32.75
C LYS A 80 26.62 6.70 -32.89
N ASP A 81 26.74 7.52 -31.85
CA ASP A 81 27.56 8.76 -31.76
C ASP A 81 27.20 9.84 -32.80
N MET A 82 25.95 9.83 -33.28
CA MET A 82 25.45 10.83 -34.23
C MET A 82 24.99 12.12 -33.53
N THR A 83 24.60 12.01 -32.27
CA THR A 83 24.09 13.11 -31.44
C THR A 83 24.75 13.09 -30.06
N VAL A 84 24.58 14.17 -29.28
CA VAL A 84 25.12 14.23 -27.92
C VAL A 84 24.22 13.43 -26.98
N ALA A 85 24.81 12.73 -26.01
CA ALA A 85 24.10 11.86 -25.08
C ALA A 85 22.96 12.55 -24.30
N THR A 86 23.00 13.88 -24.16
CA THR A 86 21.97 14.69 -23.49
C THR A 86 20.72 14.92 -24.33
N MET A 87 20.76 14.68 -25.64
CA MET A 87 19.69 15.05 -26.57
C MET A 87 18.32 14.46 -26.21
N PRO A 88 18.17 13.16 -25.88
CA PRO A 88 16.86 12.59 -25.57
C PRO A 88 16.21 13.26 -24.35
N VAL A 89 17.00 13.62 -23.35
CA VAL A 89 16.50 14.29 -22.12
C VAL A 89 16.17 15.75 -22.37
N VAL A 90 16.92 16.42 -23.24
CA VAL A 90 16.60 17.79 -23.66
C VAL A 90 15.29 17.81 -24.44
N LEU A 91 15.08 16.88 -25.38
CA LEU A 91 13.82 16.73 -26.09
C LEU A 91 12.66 16.43 -25.12
N LEU A 92 12.85 15.53 -24.15
CA LEU A 92 11.85 15.28 -23.11
C LEU A 92 11.52 16.56 -22.31
N GLY A 93 12.52 17.34 -21.93
CA GLY A 93 12.33 18.63 -21.25
C GLY A 93 11.50 19.60 -22.08
N ASP A 94 11.87 19.78 -23.36
CA ASP A 94 11.15 20.65 -24.30
C ASP A 94 9.68 20.21 -24.47
N ILE A 95 9.40 18.90 -24.49
CA ILE A 95 8.02 18.36 -24.56
C ILE A 95 7.27 18.65 -23.27
N PHE A 96 7.87 18.34 -22.12
CA PHE A 96 7.21 18.54 -20.83
C PHE A 96 6.79 20.00 -20.67
N ASP A 97 7.64 20.96 -21.07
CA ASP A 97 7.33 22.39 -21.03
C ASP A 97 6.22 22.82 -21.99
N ALA A 98 6.00 22.08 -23.09
CA ALA A 98 4.97 22.39 -24.09
C ALA A 98 3.61 21.73 -23.81
N VAL A 99 3.55 20.60 -23.08
CA VAL A 99 2.31 19.84 -22.87
C VAL A 99 1.56 20.21 -21.58
N THR A 100 0.26 19.90 -21.55
CA THR A 100 -0.58 19.99 -20.34
C THR A 100 -0.17 18.95 -19.29
N LEU A 101 -0.61 19.13 -18.04
CA LEU A 101 -0.23 18.25 -16.93
C LEU A 101 -0.68 16.80 -17.13
N ASP A 102 -1.88 16.57 -17.66
CA ASP A 102 -2.41 15.21 -17.89
C ASP A 102 -1.57 14.44 -18.92
N ARG A 103 -1.14 15.14 -19.99
CA ARG A 103 -0.25 14.57 -21.01
C ARG A 103 1.17 14.37 -20.46
N ALA A 104 1.66 15.29 -19.64
CA ALA A 104 2.94 15.13 -18.98
C ALA A 104 2.96 13.87 -18.09
N GLU A 105 1.88 13.57 -17.38
CA GLU A 105 1.77 12.36 -16.58
C GLU A 105 1.85 11.08 -17.43
N GLN A 106 1.17 11.06 -18.58
CA GLN A 106 1.22 9.93 -19.52
C GLN A 106 2.63 9.73 -20.07
N ILE A 107 3.26 10.80 -20.57
CA ILE A 107 4.64 10.76 -21.10
C ILE A 107 5.65 10.39 -20.01
N PHE A 108 5.43 10.77 -18.75
CA PHE A 108 6.32 10.41 -17.66
C PHE A 108 6.35 8.89 -17.41
N THR A 109 5.25 8.17 -17.71
CA THR A 109 5.21 6.70 -17.65
C THR A 109 6.27 6.06 -18.56
N TYR A 110 6.49 6.62 -19.75
CA TYR A 110 7.58 6.18 -20.63
C TYR A 110 8.96 6.41 -19.99
N VAL A 111 9.16 7.54 -19.31
CA VAL A 111 10.42 7.84 -18.61
C VAL A 111 10.67 6.83 -17.49
N GLU A 112 9.63 6.45 -16.75
CA GLU A 112 9.67 5.43 -15.68
C GLU A 112 9.98 4.02 -16.21
N ASN A 113 9.39 3.65 -17.33
CA ASN A 113 9.61 2.35 -17.97
C ASN A 113 11.05 2.21 -18.49
N ASN A 114 11.65 3.32 -18.93
CA ASN A 114 12.99 3.35 -19.52
C ASN A 114 14.12 3.69 -18.53
N VAL A 115 13.89 3.58 -17.21
CA VAL A 115 14.92 3.81 -16.16
C VAL A 115 16.23 3.05 -16.41
N ALA A 116 16.16 1.84 -16.96
CA ALA A 116 17.35 1.04 -17.26
C ALA A 116 18.30 1.75 -18.25
N ILE A 117 17.73 2.40 -19.28
CA ILE A 117 18.50 3.16 -20.29
C ILE A 117 19.17 4.36 -19.63
N TRP A 118 18.43 5.11 -18.81
CA TRP A 118 18.95 6.30 -18.15
C TRP A 118 20.07 5.99 -17.16
N LYS A 119 20.09 4.77 -16.60
CA LYS A 119 21.13 4.29 -15.69
C LYS A 119 22.39 3.77 -16.36
N GLU A 120 22.39 3.57 -17.68
CA GLU A 120 23.61 3.23 -18.41
C GLU A 120 24.65 4.33 -18.20
N GLU A 121 25.91 3.97 -17.92
CA GLU A 121 26.97 4.94 -17.56
C GLU A 121 27.12 6.08 -18.58
N PHE A 122 26.96 5.74 -19.86
CA PHE A 122 26.96 6.68 -21.00
C PHE A 122 25.89 7.77 -20.86
N PHE A 123 24.66 7.40 -20.51
CA PHE A 123 23.57 8.36 -20.34
C PHE A 123 23.59 8.99 -18.96
N PHE A 124 23.84 8.23 -17.90
CA PHE A 124 23.81 8.71 -16.52
C PHE A 124 24.77 9.88 -16.30
N THR A 125 26.03 9.75 -16.73
CA THR A 125 27.06 10.77 -16.51
C THR A 125 26.70 12.09 -17.20
N ALA A 126 26.12 12.02 -18.39
CA ALA A 126 25.75 13.21 -19.17
C ALA A 126 24.38 13.79 -18.78
N CYS A 127 23.41 12.94 -18.43
CA CYS A 127 22.00 13.33 -18.32
C CYS A 127 21.54 13.62 -16.89
N LYS A 128 22.27 13.17 -15.85
CA LYS A 128 21.78 13.22 -14.46
C LYS A 128 21.29 14.60 -14.01
N HIS A 129 21.99 15.68 -14.39
CA HIS A 129 21.60 17.03 -14.02
C HIS A 129 20.42 17.56 -14.84
N ASN A 130 20.30 17.14 -16.10
CA ASN A 130 19.18 17.54 -16.95
C ASN A 130 17.89 16.83 -16.53
N LEU A 131 17.97 15.53 -16.20
CA LEU A 131 16.85 14.78 -15.63
C LEU A 131 16.40 15.36 -14.29
N LEU A 132 17.35 15.71 -13.40
CA LEU A 132 17.03 16.36 -12.14
C LEU A 132 16.35 17.73 -12.34
N ARG A 133 16.86 18.54 -13.28
CA ARG A 133 16.25 19.83 -13.62
C ARG A 133 14.82 19.64 -14.15
N MET A 134 14.64 18.77 -15.14
CA MET A 134 13.34 18.43 -15.72
C MET A 134 12.33 17.99 -14.66
N CYS A 135 12.73 17.08 -13.76
CA CYS A 135 11.85 16.62 -12.67
C CYS A 135 11.53 17.75 -11.67
N ASN A 136 12.51 18.58 -11.32
CA ASN A 136 12.28 19.72 -10.43
C ASN A 136 11.37 20.79 -11.05
N ASP A 137 11.49 21.03 -12.36
CA ASP A 137 10.65 21.99 -13.08
C ASP A 137 9.21 21.46 -13.20
N LEU A 138 9.02 20.16 -13.43
CA LEU A 138 7.71 19.50 -13.32
C LEU A 138 7.12 19.66 -11.90
N LEU A 139 7.90 19.36 -10.85
CA LEU A 139 7.45 19.51 -9.46
C LEU A 139 7.07 20.95 -9.09
N ARG A 140 7.67 21.98 -9.73
CA ARG A 140 7.27 23.38 -9.53
C ARG A 140 5.99 23.75 -10.26
N ARG A 141 5.69 23.09 -11.39
CA ARG A 141 4.45 23.30 -12.17
C ARG A 141 3.25 22.58 -11.57
N LEU A 142 3.48 21.48 -10.85
CA LEU A 142 2.42 20.69 -10.25
C LEU A 142 1.86 21.33 -8.97
N SER A 143 0.53 21.27 -8.84
CA SER A 143 -0.14 21.61 -7.58
C SER A 143 0.22 20.56 -6.51
N ARG A 144 0.75 21.03 -5.38
CA ARG A 144 1.10 20.18 -4.22
C ARG A 144 -0.13 19.66 -3.45
N SER A 145 -1.35 20.10 -3.79
CA SER A 145 -2.60 19.64 -3.15
C SER A 145 -3.41 18.68 -4.03
N GLN A 146 -3.43 18.89 -5.35
CA GLN A 146 -4.23 18.07 -6.28
C GLN A 146 -3.39 16.95 -6.92
N ASN A 147 -2.16 17.24 -7.33
CA ASN A 147 -1.34 16.32 -8.11
C ASN A 147 -0.31 15.57 -7.24
N THR A 148 -0.72 15.18 -6.03
CA THR A 148 0.15 14.53 -5.04
C THR A 148 0.67 13.18 -5.53
N VAL A 149 -0.18 12.40 -6.20
CA VAL A 149 0.18 11.10 -6.78
C VAL A 149 1.27 11.27 -7.84
N PHE A 150 1.09 12.19 -8.79
CA PHE A 150 2.08 12.42 -9.83
C PHE A 150 3.40 13.00 -9.27
N CYS A 151 3.33 13.90 -8.28
CA CYS A 151 4.52 14.35 -7.56
C CYS A 151 5.26 13.18 -6.88
N GLY A 152 4.51 12.25 -6.26
CA GLY A 152 5.05 11.04 -5.66
C GLY A 152 5.75 10.13 -6.67
N ARG A 153 5.14 9.93 -7.85
CA ARG A 153 5.74 9.19 -8.98
C ARG A 153 7.08 9.79 -9.42
N ILE A 154 7.14 11.12 -9.59
CA ILE A 154 8.39 11.82 -9.94
C ILE A 154 9.47 11.62 -8.87
N LEU A 155 9.12 11.74 -7.59
CA LEU A 155 10.05 11.55 -6.48
C LEU A 155 10.54 10.10 -6.39
N LEU A 156 9.66 9.11 -6.61
CA LEU A 156 10.02 7.69 -6.66
C LEU A 156 10.94 7.40 -7.85
N PHE A 157 10.69 8.00 -9.00
CA PHE A 157 11.59 7.92 -10.15
C PHE A 157 12.97 8.47 -9.82
N LEU A 158 13.07 9.66 -9.21
CA LEU A 158 14.35 10.26 -8.82
C LEU A 158 15.10 9.39 -7.80
N ALA A 159 14.40 8.85 -6.81
CA ALA A 159 14.95 7.93 -5.81
C ALA A 159 15.44 6.61 -6.44
N LYS A 160 14.74 6.11 -7.47
CA LYS A 160 15.15 4.92 -8.22
C LYS A 160 16.32 5.23 -9.15
N PHE A 161 16.35 6.40 -9.79
CA PHE A 161 17.33 6.80 -10.79
C PHE A 161 18.71 7.03 -10.16
N PHE A 162 18.78 7.78 -9.06
CA PHE A 162 20.04 8.06 -8.39
C PHE A 162 20.55 6.85 -7.58
N PRO A 163 21.83 6.47 -7.72
CA PRO A 163 22.46 5.57 -6.77
C PRO A 163 22.35 6.10 -5.34
N PHE A 164 22.24 5.19 -4.38
CA PHE A 164 21.96 5.53 -2.98
C PHE A 164 22.96 6.50 -2.33
N SER A 165 24.21 6.47 -2.79
CA SER A 165 25.30 7.34 -2.29
C SER A 165 25.61 8.51 -3.20
N GLU A 166 24.86 8.68 -4.30
CA GLU A 166 25.03 9.83 -5.18
C GLU A 166 24.54 11.08 -4.45
N ARG A 167 25.41 12.09 -4.36
CA ARG A 167 25.14 13.32 -3.61
C ARG A 167 23.88 14.06 -4.08
N SER A 168 23.58 13.97 -5.38
CA SER A 168 22.42 14.61 -6.01
C SER A 168 21.07 14.07 -5.48
N GLY A 169 21.04 12.85 -4.95
CA GLY A 169 19.85 12.24 -4.35
C GLY A 169 19.79 12.35 -2.82
N LEU A 170 20.74 13.06 -2.20
CA LEU A 170 20.90 13.10 -0.74
C LEU A 170 20.84 14.54 -0.21
N ASN A 171 20.03 14.76 0.81
CA ASN A 171 20.05 16.01 1.57
C ASN A 171 21.25 16.04 2.54
N ILE A 172 22.48 16.16 2.02
CA ILE A 172 23.72 16.03 2.81
C ILE A 172 23.80 17.10 3.92
N ILE A 173 23.44 18.34 3.60
CA ILE A 173 23.50 19.50 4.51
C ILE A 173 22.45 19.38 5.62
N SER A 174 21.45 18.51 5.44
CA SER A 174 20.32 18.36 6.38
C SER A 174 19.48 19.64 6.47
N GLU A 175 19.23 20.26 5.31
CA GLU A 175 18.34 21.42 5.23
C GLU A 175 16.90 21.01 5.51
N PHE A 176 16.18 21.86 6.23
CA PHE A 176 14.77 21.66 6.53
C PHE A 176 13.91 22.23 5.41
N ASN A 177 12.80 21.56 5.10
CA ASN A 177 11.81 22.10 4.17
C ASN A 177 10.99 23.21 4.85
N LEU A 178 11.56 24.41 4.85
CA LEU A 178 10.89 25.58 5.40
C LEU A 178 9.76 26.09 4.51
N GLU A 179 9.49 25.57 3.30
CA GLU A 179 8.34 26.06 2.52
C GLU A 179 7.00 25.53 3.03
N ASN A 180 7.00 24.41 3.78
CA ASN A 180 5.76 23.77 4.23
C ASN A 180 5.17 24.43 5.49
N ILE A 181 4.66 25.66 5.34
CA ILE A 181 4.02 26.41 6.42
C ILE A 181 2.65 25.78 6.75
N THR A 182 2.37 25.65 8.05
CA THR A 182 1.03 25.33 8.53
C THR A 182 0.29 26.63 8.80
N GLU A 183 -0.65 26.98 7.93
CA GLU A 183 -1.48 28.17 8.08
C GLU A 183 -2.66 27.87 9.00
N TYR A 184 -2.86 28.71 10.02
CA TYR A 184 -3.95 28.60 10.97
C TYR A 184 -4.48 30.00 11.29
N GLY A 185 -5.78 30.11 11.59
CA GLY A 185 -6.41 31.39 11.82
C GLY A 185 -5.88 32.03 13.10
N MET A 186 -5.05 33.05 13.00
CA MET A 186 -4.71 33.92 14.14
C MET A 186 -5.70 35.08 14.29
N ASP A 187 -6.45 35.39 13.23
CA ASP A 187 -7.46 36.44 13.21
C ASP A 187 -8.68 35.99 14.03
N GLY A 188 -8.65 36.34 15.31
CA GLY A 188 -9.77 36.21 16.23
C GLY A 188 -10.92 37.15 15.85
N ASN A 189 -11.63 36.84 14.76
CA ASN A 189 -12.93 37.45 14.53
C ASN A 189 -13.97 36.64 15.31
N GLU A 190 -14.11 36.98 16.60
CA GLU A 190 -15.22 36.56 17.47
C GLU A 190 -16.59 36.71 16.76
N MET A 191 -16.71 37.63 15.79
CA MET A 191 -17.93 37.86 15.00
C MET A 191 -18.42 36.64 14.19
N ILE A 192 -17.56 35.72 13.74
CA ILE A 192 -18.01 34.53 12.98
C ILE A 192 -18.50 33.42 13.91
N VAL A 193 -18.03 33.39 15.16
CA VAL A 193 -18.46 32.38 16.14
C VAL A 193 -19.85 32.74 16.70
N GLU A 194 -20.16 34.04 16.85
CA GLU A 194 -21.50 34.50 17.26
C GLU A 194 -22.55 34.47 16.14
N GLN A 195 -22.19 34.79 14.89
CA GLN A 195 -23.15 34.72 13.77
C GLN A 195 -23.52 33.29 13.34
N LEU A 196 -22.77 32.28 13.79
CA LEU A 196 -23.10 30.86 13.60
C LEU A 196 -23.69 30.20 14.86
N SER A 197 -23.79 30.93 15.98
CA SER A 197 -24.46 30.46 17.21
C SER A 197 -25.82 31.11 17.46
N GLY A 198 -26.21 32.11 16.66
CA GLY A 198 -27.51 32.77 16.72
C GLY A 198 -28.34 32.55 15.45
N GLY A 199 -29.01 31.40 15.34
CA GLY A 199 -29.94 31.08 14.25
C GLY A 199 -30.88 29.95 14.61
N ALA A 200 -31.96 30.31 15.31
CA ALA A 200 -33.24 29.63 15.57
C ALA A 200 -33.40 28.12 15.26
N ASP A 201 -33.73 27.37 16.33
CA ASP A 201 -34.67 26.24 16.42
C ASP A 201 -35.11 25.57 15.10
N ALA A 202 -34.54 24.40 14.85
CA ALA A 202 -35.26 23.30 14.21
C ALA A 202 -35.16 22.10 15.14
N GLU A 203 -36.28 21.78 15.79
CA GLU A 203 -36.48 20.56 16.57
C GLU A 203 -36.20 19.33 15.70
N VAL A 204 -35.09 18.63 15.95
CA VAL A 204 -34.92 17.22 15.58
C VAL A 204 -34.17 16.50 16.70
N ASP A 205 -34.93 15.63 17.36
CA ASP A 205 -34.57 14.49 18.21
C ASP A 205 -33.34 14.57 19.14
N GLY A 206 -33.64 14.53 20.44
CA GLY A 206 -32.66 14.39 21.50
C GLY A 206 -32.14 12.96 21.59
N GLU A 207 -30.81 12.82 21.52
CA GLU A 207 -29.96 11.85 22.26
C GLU A 207 -28.51 11.87 21.70
N ALA A 208 -27.83 13.03 21.66
CA ALA A 208 -26.41 13.10 21.29
C ALA A 208 -25.63 14.36 21.76
N GLU A 209 -26.08 15.09 22.77
CA GLU A 209 -25.52 16.42 23.16
C GLU A 209 -24.64 16.39 24.44
N GLU A 210 -24.00 15.27 24.82
CA GLU A 210 -23.15 15.24 26.04
C GLU A 210 -21.63 15.38 25.83
N ASN A 211 -21.08 15.39 24.60
CA ASN A 211 -19.62 15.36 24.39
C ASN A 211 -19.03 16.45 23.46
N LYS A 212 -19.64 17.64 23.32
CA LYS A 212 -18.96 18.78 22.66
C LYS A 212 -17.94 19.43 23.60
N LEU A 213 -16.70 18.95 23.55
CA LEU A 213 -15.55 19.61 24.17
C LEU A 213 -15.44 21.07 23.69
N LYS A 214 -15.61 22.02 24.60
CA LYS A 214 -15.29 23.43 24.34
C LYS A 214 -13.76 23.60 24.42
N ILE A 215 -13.09 23.52 23.28
CA ILE A 215 -11.66 23.85 23.22
C ILE A 215 -11.50 25.37 23.27
N ASP A 216 -10.69 25.83 24.22
CA ASP A 216 -10.28 27.22 24.30
C ASP A 216 -9.44 27.61 23.07
N TYR A 217 -9.77 28.75 22.46
CA TYR A 217 -9.01 29.34 21.37
C TYR A 217 -7.53 29.55 21.74
N ASN A 218 -7.23 29.77 23.02
CA ASN A 218 -5.85 29.83 23.51
C ASN A 218 -5.09 28.51 23.30
N LEU A 219 -5.76 27.37 23.56
CA LEU A 219 -5.17 26.05 23.34
C LEU A 219 -4.97 25.78 21.84
N TYR A 220 -5.94 26.19 21.00
CA TYR A 220 -5.83 26.12 19.54
C TYR A 220 -4.59 26.88 19.02
N CYS A 221 -4.41 28.13 19.43
CA CYS A 221 -3.25 28.93 19.03
C CYS A 221 -1.93 28.33 19.50
N LYS A 222 -1.86 27.87 20.75
CA LYS A 222 -0.66 27.19 21.29
C LYS A 222 -0.36 25.89 20.54
N PHE A 223 -1.39 25.12 20.19
CA PHE A 223 -1.24 23.86 19.48
C PHE A 223 -0.65 24.06 18.09
N TRP A 224 -1.23 24.95 17.28
CA TRP A 224 -0.72 25.17 15.92
C TRP A 224 0.60 25.94 15.89
N ALA A 225 0.87 26.79 16.89
CA ALA A 225 2.19 27.41 17.05
C ALA A 225 3.32 26.38 17.24
N LEU A 226 3.04 25.20 17.82
CA LEU A 226 4.02 24.11 17.92
C LEU A 226 4.45 23.57 16.55
N GLN A 227 3.58 23.61 15.54
CA GLN A 227 3.93 23.11 14.21
C GLN A 227 5.09 23.86 13.56
N ASP A 228 5.27 25.15 13.87
CA ASP A 228 6.44 25.90 13.39
C ASP A 228 7.75 25.42 14.05
N PHE A 229 7.70 25.00 15.32
CA PHE A 229 8.84 24.38 15.99
C PHE A 229 9.16 22.99 15.41
N PHE A 230 8.16 22.19 15.05
CA PHE A 230 8.37 20.92 14.36
C PHE A 230 8.95 21.10 12.95
N ARG A 231 8.54 22.15 12.24
CA ARG A 231 9.07 22.52 10.92
C ARG A 231 10.51 23.03 10.98
N ASN A 232 10.84 23.85 11.98
CA ASN A 232 12.17 24.43 12.14
C ASN A 232 12.72 24.16 13.56
N PRO A 233 13.33 22.99 13.78
CA PRO A 233 13.80 22.58 15.10
C PRO A 233 14.99 23.42 15.61
N ASN A 234 15.67 24.16 14.73
CA ASN A 234 16.76 25.04 15.13
C ASN A 234 16.28 26.20 16.02
N GLN A 235 15.00 26.56 15.98
CA GLN A 235 14.44 27.59 16.86
C GLN A 235 14.54 27.21 18.33
N CYS A 236 14.53 25.91 18.66
CA CYS A 236 14.60 25.41 20.04
C CYS A 236 15.94 25.71 20.73
N TYR A 237 17.00 26.10 20.01
CA TYR A 237 18.28 26.50 20.63
C TYR A 237 18.29 27.96 21.12
N SER A 238 17.30 28.77 20.72
CA SER A 238 17.15 30.14 21.24
C SER A 238 16.45 30.13 22.59
N LYS A 239 16.97 30.90 23.56
CA LYS A 239 16.42 30.95 24.94
C LYS A 239 14.97 31.40 24.99
N VAL A 240 14.56 32.36 24.16
CA VAL A 240 13.19 32.90 24.14
C VAL A 240 12.25 31.87 23.53
N GLN A 241 12.62 31.37 22.34
CA GLN A 241 11.83 30.38 21.61
C GLN A 241 11.69 29.06 22.35
N TRP A 242 12.75 28.61 23.06
CA TRP A 242 12.68 27.44 23.92
C TRP A 242 11.63 27.58 25.02
N LYS A 243 11.58 28.71 25.73
CA LYS A 243 10.57 28.93 26.78
C LYS A 243 9.15 28.93 26.22
N THR A 244 8.96 29.50 25.05
CA THR A 244 7.67 29.47 24.33
C THR A 244 7.29 28.04 23.99
N PHE A 245 8.21 27.28 23.37
CA PHE A 245 8.02 25.86 23.04
C PHE A 245 7.67 25.03 24.28
N GLU A 246 8.46 25.15 25.35
CA GLU A 246 8.24 24.44 26.61
C GLU A 246 6.86 24.72 27.20
N THR A 247 6.44 25.99 27.19
CA THR A 247 5.12 26.42 27.69
C THR A 247 3.98 25.86 26.83
N HIS A 248 4.11 25.92 25.51
CA HIS A 248 3.09 25.42 24.58
C HIS A 248 3.00 23.88 24.64
N ALA A 249 4.14 23.18 24.65
CA ALA A 249 4.22 21.73 24.76
C ALA A 249 3.57 21.24 26.07
N LYS A 250 3.88 21.85 27.21
CA LYS A 250 3.24 21.53 28.50
C LYS A 250 1.73 21.71 28.45
N SER A 251 1.25 22.80 27.84
CA SER A 251 -0.19 23.07 27.71
C SER A 251 -0.90 22.00 26.87
N VAL A 252 -0.30 21.58 25.76
CA VAL A 252 -0.88 20.59 24.84
C VAL A 252 -0.81 19.18 25.42
N LEU A 253 0.33 18.76 25.98
CA LEU A 253 0.48 17.45 26.60
C LEU A 253 -0.43 17.30 27.83
N SER A 254 -0.62 18.37 28.60
CA SER A 254 -1.60 18.40 29.71
C SER A 254 -3.03 18.22 29.20
N ALA A 255 -3.40 18.85 28.08
CA ALA A 255 -4.69 18.63 27.45
C ALA A 255 -4.86 17.17 26.98
N PHE A 256 -3.81 16.57 26.41
CA PHE A 256 -3.83 15.15 26.00
C PHE A 256 -3.95 14.19 27.18
N SER A 257 -3.30 14.48 28.31
CA SER A 257 -3.44 13.66 29.53
C SER A 257 -4.80 13.83 30.21
N SER A 258 -5.39 15.02 30.11
CA SER A 258 -6.68 15.33 30.73
C SER A 258 -7.83 14.68 29.95
N PHE A 259 -7.74 14.68 28.63
CA PHE A 259 -8.71 14.02 27.77
C PHE A 259 -8.25 12.60 27.46
N LYS A 260 -8.83 11.60 28.14
CA LYS A 260 -8.57 10.20 27.82
C LYS A 260 -9.42 9.79 26.63
N LEU A 261 -8.78 9.12 25.67
CA LEU A 261 -9.49 8.52 24.54
C LEU A 261 -10.40 7.41 25.09
N GLU A 262 -11.69 7.46 24.76
CA GLU A 262 -12.58 6.33 25.04
C GLU A 262 -12.21 5.19 24.09
N GLU A 263 -11.89 4.03 24.66
CA GLU A 263 -11.80 2.81 23.89
C GLU A 263 -13.21 2.49 23.40
N HIS A 264 -13.47 2.68 22.10
CA HIS A 264 -14.70 2.21 21.49
C HIS A 264 -14.73 0.69 21.73
N ARG A 265 -15.45 0.25 22.77
CA ARG A 265 -15.70 -1.16 23.01
C ARG A 265 -16.36 -1.66 21.74
N ALA A 266 -15.60 -2.38 20.92
CA ALA A 266 -16.18 -3.25 19.92
C ALA A 266 -17.27 -4.03 20.67
N SER A 267 -18.53 -3.85 20.24
CA SER A 267 -19.71 -4.45 20.85
C SER A 267 -19.39 -5.90 21.22
N SER A 268 -19.27 -6.16 22.52
CA SER A 268 -18.90 -7.47 23.05
C SER A 268 -20.13 -8.38 23.07
N THR A 269 -20.77 -8.53 21.92
CA THR A 269 -21.81 -9.52 21.71
C THR A 269 -21.60 -10.14 20.33
N THR A 270 -21.21 -11.41 20.34
CA THR A 270 -21.00 -12.33 19.20
C THR A 270 -19.73 -12.17 18.36
N SER A 271 -18.60 -12.61 18.90
CA SER A 271 -17.54 -13.22 18.09
C SER A 271 -17.02 -14.49 18.78
N LYS A 272 -17.60 -15.63 18.37
CA LYS A 272 -17.04 -16.95 18.64
C LYS A 272 -15.66 -17.03 17.97
N ALA A 273 -14.75 -17.68 18.69
CA ALA A 273 -13.37 -17.93 18.33
C ALA A 273 -13.17 -18.36 16.87
N ILE A 274 -12.44 -17.55 16.11
CA ILE A 274 -11.67 -17.99 14.95
C ILE A 274 -10.21 -18.10 15.40
N ASP A 275 -9.58 -19.18 14.96
CA ASP A 275 -8.28 -19.71 15.37
C ASP A 275 -7.14 -18.70 15.51
N ALA A 276 -6.37 -18.88 16.58
CA ALA A 276 -5.23 -18.07 16.99
C ALA A 276 -3.93 -18.30 16.19
N THR A 277 -4.01 -18.68 14.92
CA THR A 277 -2.82 -18.96 14.08
C THR A 277 -2.69 -18.07 12.84
N ALA A 278 -3.59 -17.10 12.64
CA ALA A 278 -3.49 -16.10 11.56
C ALA A 278 -3.07 -14.69 12.04
N ALA A 279 -2.77 -14.51 13.33
CA ALA A 279 -2.51 -13.20 13.95
C ALA A 279 -1.09 -12.62 13.72
N ALA A 280 -0.49 -12.87 12.54
CA ALA A 280 0.77 -12.25 12.12
C ALA A 280 0.60 -11.22 10.97
N HIS A 281 -0.59 -11.11 10.37
CA HIS A 281 -0.91 -10.06 9.41
C HIS A 281 -2.33 -9.55 9.63
N CYS A 282 -2.46 -8.52 10.46
CA CYS A 282 -3.58 -7.59 10.35
C CYS A 282 -3.01 -6.26 9.85
N PRO A 283 -3.02 -5.98 8.53
CA PRO A 283 -3.27 -4.63 8.09
C PRO A 283 -4.79 -4.42 8.25
N MET A 284 -5.23 -3.89 9.38
CA MET A 284 -6.44 -3.07 9.32
C MET A 284 -6.02 -1.79 8.58
N GLU A 285 -6.90 -1.26 7.73
CA GLU A 285 -6.85 0.10 7.16
C GLU A 285 -6.07 0.34 5.83
N GLU A 286 -6.17 -0.51 4.80
CA GLU A 286 -5.85 -0.06 3.43
C GLU A 286 -7.07 -0.08 2.49
N ASP A 287 -7.91 -1.12 2.54
CA ASP A 287 -9.03 -1.23 1.60
C ASP A 287 -10.22 -0.30 1.94
N GLU A 288 -10.58 -0.11 3.21
CA GLU A 288 -11.63 0.85 3.62
C GLU A 288 -11.23 2.34 3.42
N ILE A 289 -9.93 2.66 3.51
CA ILE A 289 -9.41 4.01 3.23
C ILE A 289 -9.41 4.29 1.71
N ARG A 290 -9.18 3.25 0.90
CA ARG A 290 -9.28 3.36 -0.57
C ARG A 290 -10.72 3.52 -1.03
N GLU A 291 -11.68 2.86 -0.36
CA GLU A 291 -13.11 2.98 -0.68
C GLU A 291 -13.72 4.32 -0.26
N SER A 292 -13.21 4.97 0.78
CA SER A 292 -13.73 6.25 1.28
C SER A 292 -13.26 7.50 0.51
N GLY A 293 -12.37 7.36 -0.48
CA GLY A 293 -12.01 8.42 -1.46
C GLY A 293 -11.36 9.70 -0.90
N HIS A 294 -11.29 9.89 0.42
CA HIS A 294 -10.87 11.14 1.05
C HIS A 294 -9.59 10.97 1.88
N PHE A 295 -8.43 11.02 1.21
CA PHE A 295 -7.12 11.09 1.88
C PHE A 295 -6.72 12.55 2.17
N PHE A 296 -6.57 12.90 3.44
CA PHE A 296 -6.11 14.23 3.85
C PHE A 296 -4.59 14.27 3.97
N ALA A 297 -3.92 14.84 2.95
CA ALA A 297 -2.46 14.96 2.93
C ALA A 297 -1.89 15.98 3.95
N LYS A 298 -2.71 16.92 4.42
CA LYS A 298 -2.32 17.95 5.40
C LYS A 298 -3.30 18.00 6.56
N PHE A 299 -2.82 18.52 7.69
CA PHE A 299 -3.68 18.79 8.84
C PHE A 299 -4.74 19.84 8.52
N LEU A 300 -5.96 19.61 9.00
CA LEU A 300 -7.05 20.57 8.90
C LEU A 300 -6.95 21.54 10.08
N THR A 301 -6.64 22.80 9.82
CA THR A 301 -6.35 23.79 10.85
C THR A 301 -7.58 24.57 11.31
N ASN A 302 -8.80 24.13 11.00
CA ASN A 302 -10.02 24.82 11.42
C ASN A 302 -10.23 24.72 12.95
N PRO A 303 -10.44 25.83 13.68
CA PRO A 303 -10.65 25.81 15.13
C PRO A 303 -11.80 24.90 15.59
N LYS A 304 -12.87 24.80 14.80
CA LYS A 304 -14.05 23.97 15.13
C LYS A 304 -13.76 22.47 15.06
N LEU A 305 -12.75 22.07 14.30
CA LEU A 305 -12.38 20.67 14.10
C LEU A 305 -11.39 20.17 15.13
N LEU A 306 -10.70 21.05 15.87
CA LEU A 306 -9.66 20.63 16.80
C LEU A 306 -10.22 19.70 17.88
N SER A 307 -11.47 19.87 18.34
CA SER A 307 -12.09 18.97 19.33
C SER A 307 -12.26 17.55 18.80
N LEU A 308 -12.70 17.44 17.56
CA LEU A 308 -12.84 16.16 16.87
C LEU A 308 -11.47 15.52 16.62
N GLN A 309 -10.49 16.30 16.15
CA GLN A 309 -9.11 15.84 15.94
C GLN A 309 -8.43 15.40 17.24
N LEU A 310 -8.68 16.10 18.35
CA LEU A 310 -8.18 15.67 19.66
C LEU A 310 -8.85 14.40 20.15
N SER A 311 -10.02 14.03 19.63
CA SER A 311 -10.68 12.77 19.94
C SER A 311 -10.20 11.62 19.05
N ASP A 312 -9.55 11.93 17.92
CA ASP A 312 -8.93 10.95 17.05
C ASP A 312 -7.58 10.46 17.60
N SER A 313 -7.44 9.14 17.70
CA SER A 313 -6.21 8.47 18.13
C SER A 313 -5.08 8.64 17.12
N ASN A 314 -5.37 8.58 15.81
CA ASN A 314 -4.37 8.66 14.78
C ASN A 314 -3.75 10.07 14.74
N PHE A 315 -4.58 11.11 14.78
CA PHE A 315 -4.12 12.49 14.94
C PHE A 315 -3.20 12.68 16.16
N ARG A 316 -3.60 12.17 17.34
CA ARG A 316 -2.75 12.25 18.55
C ARG A 316 -1.42 11.54 18.37
N ARG A 317 -1.43 10.34 17.79
CA ARG A 317 -0.21 9.58 17.51
C ARG A 317 0.72 10.36 16.60
N SER A 318 0.20 10.98 15.54
CA SER A 318 1.00 11.81 14.64
C SER A 318 1.70 12.95 15.39
N VAL A 319 0.98 13.69 16.24
CA VAL A 319 1.55 14.79 17.03
C VAL A 319 2.58 14.28 18.06
N LEU A 320 2.27 13.19 18.77
CA LEU A 320 3.18 12.60 19.76
C LEU A 320 4.46 12.07 19.11
N VAL A 321 4.36 11.46 17.92
CA VAL A 321 5.53 11.03 17.15
C VAL A 321 6.34 12.23 16.65
N GLN A 322 5.72 13.34 16.26
CA GLN A 322 6.44 14.58 15.93
C GLN A 322 7.28 15.09 17.11
N PHE A 323 6.74 15.02 18.35
CA PHE A 323 7.53 15.32 19.55
C PHE A 323 8.74 14.40 19.69
N LEU A 324 8.58 13.08 19.53
CA LEU A 324 9.68 12.13 19.63
C LEU A 324 10.78 12.38 18.58
N ILE A 325 10.39 12.65 17.33
CA ILE A 325 11.32 12.98 16.24
C ILE A 325 12.11 14.27 16.59
N LEU A 326 11.41 15.30 17.06
CA LEU A 326 12.04 16.54 17.50
C LEU A 326 13.03 16.30 18.65
N PHE A 327 12.62 15.56 19.68
CA PHE A 327 13.45 15.28 20.85
C PHE A 327 14.73 14.52 20.47
N GLN A 328 14.62 13.52 19.59
CA GLN A 328 15.77 12.81 19.07
C GLN A 328 16.71 13.73 18.28
N TYR A 329 16.19 14.58 17.40
CA TYR A 329 17.01 15.54 16.64
C TYR A 329 17.75 16.53 17.55
N LEU A 330 17.09 17.05 18.58
CA LEU A 330 17.68 18.03 19.48
C LEU A 330 18.88 17.46 20.25
N ASN A 331 18.80 16.19 20.65
CA ASN A 331 19.88 15.46 21.33
C ASN A 331 20.94 14.87 20.37
N SER A 332 20.61 14.73 19.07
CA SER A 332 21.50 14.10 18.09
C SER A 332 22.66 15.00 17.67
N THR A 333 23.81 14.37 17.43
CA THR A 333 24.94 14.98 16.73
C THR A 333 24.72 14.86 15.22
N VAL A 334 24.82 15.98 14.51
CA VAL A 334 24.64 16.05 13.06
C VAL A 334 25.80 16.85 12.48
N LYS A 335 26.46 16.33 11.45
CA LYS A 335 27.71 16.88 10.90
C LYS A 335 27.65 18.35 10.51
N PHE A 336 26.50 18.82 10.02
CA PHE A 336 26.30 20.19 9.54
C PHE A 336 25.51 21.07 10.53
N LYS A 337 25.29 20.60 11.76
CA LYS A 337 24.66 21.37 12.84
C LYS A 337 25.69 22.31 13.46
N ALA A 338 25.28 23.54 13.76
CA ALA A 338 26.18 24.54 14.34
C ALA A 338 26.69 24.10 15.73
N GLU A 339 27.95 24.41 16.06
CA GLU A 339 28.53 24.09 17.38
C GLU A 339 27.80 24.77 18.54
N THR A 340 27.07 25.85 18.27
CA THR A 340 26.21 26.58 19.23
C THR A 340 24.88 25.88 19.50
N HIS A 341 24.46 24.91 18.68
CA HIS A 341 23.20 24.19 18.83
C HIS A 341 23.34 23.02 19.80
N VAL A 342 23.66 23.35 21.05
CA VAL A 342 23.79 22.42 22.18
C VAL A 342 22.77 22.78 23.24
N LEU A 343 22.10 21.77 23.79
CA LEU A 343 21.15 21.96 24.88
C LEU A 343 21.88 22.09 26.22
N THR A 344 21.31 22.89 27.11
CA THR A 344 21.73 22.92 28.52
C THR A 344 21.27 21.65 29.25
N GLN A 345 21.95 21.29 30.34
CA GLN A 345 21.60 20.10 31.12
C GLN A 345 20.12 20.10 31.57
N ALA A 346 19.61 21.25 32.02
CA ALA A 346 18.21 21.38 32.43
C ALA A 346 17.22 21.12 31.27
N GLN A 347 17.55 21.55 30.06
CA GLN A 347 16.73 21.30 28.86
C GLN A 347 16.75 19.80 28.49
N SER A 348 17.92 19.17 28.56
CA SER A 348 18.08 17.73 28.29
C SER A 348 17.32 16.87 29.31
N ASP A 349 17.31 17.26 30.58
CA ASP A 349 16.55 16.56 31.62
C ASP A 349 15.04 16.74 31.42
N TRP A 350 14.60 17.95 31.08
CA TRP A 350 13.19 18.22 30.73
C TRP A 350 12.73 17.40 29.51
N LEU A 351 13.59 17.26 28.49
CA LEU A 351 13.28 16.42 27.33
C LEU A 351 13.08 14.96 27.71
N LYS A 352 13.92 14.39 28.57
CA LYS A 352 13.78 12.98 29.01
C LYS A 352 12.51 12.74 29.82
N GLU A 353 12.16 13.68 30.71
CA GLU A 353 10.92 13.62 31.47
C GLU A 353 9.71 13.69 30.53
N THR A 354 9.73 14.64 29.60
CA THR A 354 8.64 14.84 28.63
C THR A 354 8.55 13.68 27.63
N GLU A 355 9.67 13.11 27.20
CA GLU A 355 9.73 11.92 26.34
C GLU A 355 9.06 10.71 27.02
N THR A 356 9.31 10.53 28.32
CA THR A 356 8.64 9.48 29.11
C THR A 356 7.14 9.69 29.15
N GLN A 357 6.68 10.94 29.35
CA GLN A 357 5.26 11.30 29.29
C GLN A 357 4.65 11.04 27.91
N VAL A 358 5.35 11.39 26.83
CA VAL A 358 4.90 11.17 25.44
C VAL A 358 4.72 9.68 25.17
N TYR A 359 5.67 8.83 25.58
CA TYR A 359 5.51 7.37 25.43
C TYR A 359 4.32 6.84 26.24
N GLN A 360 4.08 7.32 27.45
CA GLN A 360 2.90 6.94 28.24
C GLN A 360 1.60 7.27 27.50
N LEU A 361 1.49 8.49 26.95
CA LEU A 361 0.32 8.91 26.18
C LEU A 361 0.11 8.08 24.90
N ILE A 362 1.20 7.68 24.23
CA ILE A 362 1.12 6.76 23.08
C ILE A 362 0.64 5.38 23.53
N GLU A 363 1.15 4.85 24.64
CA GLU A 363 0.77 3.55 25.18
C GLU A 363 -0.71 3.50 25.60
N GLU A 364 -1.27 4.63 26.03
CA GLU A 364 -2.69 4.84 26.36
C GLU A 364 -3.60 4.99 25.12
N SER A 365 -3.04 5.14 23.90
CA SER A 365 -3.83 5.34 22.69
C SER A 365 -4.35 4.00 22.08
N PRO A 366 -5.67 3.82 21.88
CA PRO A 366 -6.23 2.67 21.16
C PRO A 366 -6.11 2.84 19.63
N PRO A 367 -6.06 1.78 18.81
CA PRO A 367 -5.90 0.36 19.16
C PRO A 367 -4.42 -0.02 19.36
N ASN A 368 -4.12 -0.95 20.26
CA ASN A 368 -2.77 -1.52 20.45
C ASN A 368 -1.64 -0.51 20.78
N GLY A 369 -1.90 0.52 21.59
CA GLY A 369 -0.94 1.60 21.91
C GLY A 369 0.45 1.13 22.34
N LYS A 370 0.55 0.07 23.17
CA LYS A 370 1.84 -0.52 23.57
C LYS A 370 2.66 -1.07 22.40
N LYS A 371 2.02 -1.73 21.43
CA LYS A 371 2.69 -2.25 20.23
C LYS A 371 3.16 -1.08 19.35
N PHE A 372 2.34 -0.05 19.20
CA PHE A 372 2.69 1.15 18.47
C PHE A 372 3.88 1.88 19.12
N ALA A 373 3.87 2.07 20.45
CA ALA A 373 4.98 2.68 21.19
C ALA A 373 6.30 1.93 21.00
N ASN A 374 6.28 0.59 21.07
CA ASN A 374 7.46 -0.23 20.82
C ASN A 374 7.96 -0.13 19.37
N THR A 375 7.03 -0.02 18.42
CA THR A 375 7.36 0.17 17.00
C THR A 375 8.00 1.54 16.79
N ALA A 376 7.43 2.61 17.37
CA ALA A 376 8.01 3.95 17.33
C ALA A 376 9.42 3.99 17.93
N ARG A 377 9.64 3.37 19.11
CA ARG A 377 10.98 3.21 19.70
C ARG A 377 11.95 2.54 18.74
N HIS A 378 11.55 1.43 18.13
CA HIS A 378 12.38 0.69 17.19
C HIS A 378 12.71 1.52 15.93
N MET A 379 11.74 2.28 15.40
CA MET A 379 11.96 3.18 14.27
C MET A 379 12.96 4.27 14.59
N LEU A 380 12.84 4.92 15.76
CA LEU A 380 13.77 5.97 16.18
C LEU A 380 15.20 5.42 16.40
N LEU A 381 15.34 4.21 16.96
CA LEU A 381 16.64 3.53 17.04
C LEU A 381 17.25 3.26 15.66
N ARG A 382 16.42 2.90 14.66
CA ARG A 382 16.88 2.74 13.28
C ARG A 382 17.33 4.07 12.66
N GLU A 383 16.65 5.17 12.97
CA GLU A 383 17.04 6.52 12.53
C GLU A 383 18.42 6.93 13.05
N GLU A 384 18.85 6.46 14.23
CA GLU A 384 20.21 6.70 14.73
C GLU A 384 21.28 6.11 13.81
N LEU A 385 21.03 4.92 13.26
CA LEU A 385 21.91 4.28 12.28
C LEU A 385 22.00 5.10 11.00
N TRP A 386 20.87 5.65 10.56
CA TRP A 386 20.81 6.51 9.38
C TRP A 386 21.56 7.83 9.58
N ASN A 387 21.37 8.46 10.74
CA ASN A 387 22.10 9.67 11.12
C ASN A 387 23.61 9.41 11.19
N SER A 388 24.03 8.28 11.78
CA SER A 388 25.44 7.88 11.83
C SER A 388 26.02 7.66 10.43
N TRP A 389 25.34 6.91 9.55
CA TRP A 389 25.75 6.70 8.16
C TRP A 389 25.88 8.02 7.39
N LYS A 390 24.93 8.95 7.61
CA LYS A 390 24.96 10.28 6.99
C LYS A 390 26.15 11.11 7.49
N ASN A 391 26.42 11.10 8.79
CA ASN A 391 27.57 11.77 9.40
C ASN A 391 28.91 11.23 8.86
N GLU A 392 28.97 9.94 8.52
CA GLU A 392 30.12 9.32 7.86
C GLU A 392 30.28 9.70 6.37
N GLY A 393 29.38 10.51 5.82
CA GLY A 393 29.43 10.96 4.42
C GLY A 393 28.72 10.05 3.44
N CYS A 394 27.72 9.28 3.88
CA CYS A 394 26.82 8.51 3.02
C CYS A 394 27.54 7.49 2.14
N LYS A 395 28.47 6.72 2.72
CA LYS A 395 29.30 5.75 1.98
C LYS A 395 28.43 4.74 1.23
N GLU A 396 28.89 4.35 0.04
CA GLU A 396 28.24 3.30 -0.75
C GLU A 396 28.08 2.03 0.08
N PHE A 397 26.87 1.52 0.08
CA PHE A 397 26.60 0.14 0.48
C PHE A 397 27.25 -0.76 -0.56
N LYS A 398 28.55 -1.04 -0.38
CA LYS A 398 29.20 -2.10 -1.14
C LYS A 398 28.41 -3.36 -0.87
N ARG A 399 27.77 -3.92 -1.92
CA ARG A 399 27.45 -5.35 -1.88
C ARG A 399 28.76 -6.06 -1.54
N PRO A 400 28.77 -7.03 -0.61
CA PRO A 400 29.94 -7.88 -0.43
C PRO A 400 30.37 -8.36 -1.82
N GLU A 401 31.59 -8.01 -2.24
CA GLU A 401 32.11 -8.43 -3.54
C GLU A 401 31.95 -9.94 -3.64
N ALA A 402 31.20 -10.40 -4.65
CA ALA A 402 31.30 -11.78 -5.07
C ALA A 402 32.75 -11.97 -5.51
N VAL A 403 33.52 -12.76 -4.78
CA VAL A 403 34.90 -13.09 -5.10
C VAL A 403 34.90 -13.68 -6.51
N LEU A 404 35.32 -12.90 -7.49
CA LEU A 404 35.64 -13.39 -8.82
C LEU A 404 37.02 -14.04 -8.68
N GLU A 405 37.05 -15.38 -8.63
CA GLU A 405 38.29 -16.12 -8.75
C GLU A 405 38.83 -15.92 -10.17
N ASP A 406 39.91 -15.14 -10.25
CA ASP A 406 40.71 -14.91 -11.44
C ASP A 406 41.42 -16.23 -11.82
N THR A 407 40.79 -17.05 -12.65
CA THR A 407 41.44 -18.21 -13.26
C THR A 407 42.17 -17.78 -14.52
N GLY A 408 43.47 -17.46 -14.37
CA GLY A 408 44.34 -17.31 -15.53
C GLY A 408 45.78 -16.96 -15.18
N SER A 409 46.64 -17.99 -15.05
CA SER A 409 47.96 -18.05 -15.72
C SER A 409 48.79 -19.20 -15.16
N THR A 410 48.80 -20.29 -15.93
CA THR A 410 49.84 -21.33 -15.93
C THR A 410 51.21 -20.73 -16.24
N ALA A 411 52.18 -20.92 -15.35
CA ALA A 411 53.61 -20.86 -15.70
C ALA A 411 54.39 -21.92 -14.91
N THR A 412 55.22 -22.61 -15.69
CA THR A 412 56.06 -23.79 -15.47
C THR A 412 57.30 -23.58 -14.60
N GLY A 413 57.77 -24.68 -13.98
CA GLY A 413 59.16 -24.91 -13.53
C GLY A 413 59.41 -24.48 -12.07
N GLY A 414 60.07 -25.23 -11.19
CA GLY A 414 60.90 -26.42 -11.31
C GLY A 414 62.06 -26.28 -10.30
N GLY A 415 62.18 -27.23 -9.36
CA GLY A 415 63.46 -27.65 -8.76
C GLY A 415 63.94 -27.02 -7.44
N GLY A 416 64.21 -27.91 -6.46
CA GLY A 416 65.18 -27.78 -5.36
C GLY A 416 64.73 -26.90 -4.18
N GLY A 417 64.91 -27.25 -2.91
CA GLY A 417 65.81 -28.19 -2.26
C GLY A 417 66.35 -27.53 -0.98
N THR A 418 66.35 -28.30 0.11
CA THR A 418 67.17 -28.17 1.34
C THR A 418 66.82 -27.18 2.48
N ALA A 419 66.87 -27.78 3.66
CA ALA A 419 66.74 -27.29 5.02
C ALA A 419 67.79 -26.23 5.45
N SER A 420 67.45 -25.40 6.44
CA SER A 420 67.93 -25.53 7.83
C SER A 420 67.81 -24.23 8.66
N THR A 421 67.30 -24.41 9.89
CA THR A 421 67.57 -23.72 11.17
C THR A 421 68.15 -22.31 11.25
N GLY A 422 67.48 -21.44 12.02
CA GLY A 422 68.08 -20.24 12.62
C GLY A 422 67.10 -19.35 13.40
N SER A 423 67.06 -19.55 14.72
CA SER A 423 66.47 -18.71 15.80
C SER A 423 66.41 -17.19 15.54
N THR A 424 65.33 -16.51 15.95
CA THR A 424 65.33 -15.39 16.94
C THR A 424 63.90 -14.98 17.33
N THR A 425 63.75 -14.71 18.63
CA THR A 425 62.61 -14.20 19.41
C THR A 425 61.84 -12.99 18.84
N THR A 426 60.50 -12.97 18.97
CA THR A 426 59.72 -11.98 19.76
C THR A 426 58.19 -12.12 19.56
N SER A 427 57.48 -11.73 20.61
CA SER A 427 56.04 -11.70 20.87
C SER A 427 55.08 -11.30 19.74
N GLY A 428 53.97 -12.03 19.60
CA GLY A 428 52.81 -11.61 18.81
C GLY A 428 51.59 -12.52 18.99
N SER A 429 50.49 -11.93 19.44
CA SER A 429 49.12 -12.43 19.60
C SER A 429 48.69 -13.67 18.79
N GLY A 430 48.09 -14.65 19.47
CA GLY A 430 47.48 -15.83 18.87
C GLY A 430 46.35 -15.52 17.89
N ARG A 431 46.46 -16.07 16.68
CA ARG A 431 45.43 -16.08 15.63
C ARG A 431 44.61 -17.38 15.75
N PRO A 432 43.27 -17.35 15.70
CA PRO A 432 42.44 -18.55 15.77
C PRO A 432 42.58 -19.41 14.50
N PRO A 433 42.29 -20.73 14.56
CA PRO A 433 42.61 -21.69 13.50
C PRO A 433 41.81 -21.41 12.22
N ALA A 434 42.49 -21.52 11.07
CA ALA A 434 41.93 -21.30 9.75
C ALA A 434 40.75 -22.25 9.47
N LYS A 435 39.57 -21.67 9.21
CA LYS A 435 38.37 -22.41 8.78
C LYS A 435 38.63 -23.00 7.40
N ARG A 436 38.37 -24.30 7.24
CA ARG A 436 38.42 -25.00 5.95
C ARG A 436 37.52 -24.27 4.92
N PRO A 437 37.96 -24.14 3.66
CA PRO A 437 37.20 -23.46 2.63
C PRO A 437 35.84 -24.12 2.46
N ARG A 438 34.76 -23.33 2.53
CA ARG A 438 33.39 -23.81 2.33
C ARG A 438 33.21 -24.13 0.85
N LYS A 439 32.73 -25.34 0.56
CA LYS A 439 32.34 -25.73 -0.81
C LYS A 439 31.31 -24.73 -1.36
N PRO A 440 31.37 -24.40 -2.66
CA PRO A 440 30.43 -23.46 -3.27
C PRO A 440 29.00 -24.00 -3.17
N LEU A 441 28.05 -23.09 -2.95
CA LEU A 441 26.64 -23.41 -2.72
C LEU A 441 26.03 -24.22 -3.88
N GLY A 442 26.43 -23.94 -5.12
CA GLY A 442 25.96 -24.67 -6.30
C GLY A 442 26.32 -26.16 -6.29
N ASP A 443 27.52 -26.52 -5.81
CA ASP A 443 27.92 -27.92 -5.69
C ASP A 443 27.16 -28.64 -4.57
N LEU A 444 26.91 -27.96 -3.45
CA LEU A 444 26.13 -28.50 -2.34
C LEU A 444 24.67 -28.74 -2.73
N ILE A 445 24.07 -27.82 -3.50
CA ILE A 445 22.72 -28.00 -4.03
C ILE A 445 22.70 -29.14 -5.05
N ARG A 446 23.66 -29.20 -5.98
CA ARG A 446 23.74 -30.27 -6.98
C ARG A 446 23.93 -31.65 -6.35
N ASP A 447 24.77 -31.76 -5.31
CA ASP A 447 24.97 -33.00 -4.56
C ASP A 447 23.71 -33.38 -3.76
N ALA A 448 23.00 -32.41 -3.18
CA ALA A 448 21.74 -32.64 -2.47
C ALA A 448 20.62 -33.09 -3.43
N THR A 449 20.46 -32.42 -4.57
CA THR A 449 19.49 -32.78 -5.61
C THR A 449 19.79 -34.16 -6.20
N ARG A 450 21.07 -34.52 -6.38
CA ARG A 450 21.47 -35.88 -6.79
C ARG A 450 21.03 -36.94 -5.79
N GLN A 451 20.98 -36.60 -4.50
CA GLN A 451 20.51 -37.47 -3.42
C GLN A 451 18.99 -37.36 -3.16
N GLY A 452 18.25 -36.61 -3.97
CA GLY A 452 16.81 -36.38 -3.78
C GLY A 452 16.48 -35.56 -2.52
N LYS A 453 17.42 -34.74 -2.03
CA LYS A 453 17.30 -33.93 -0.82
C LYS A 453 17.35 -32.45 -1.15
N PHE A 454 16.59 -31.64 -0.42
CA PHE A 454 16.60 -30.18 -0.52
C PHE A 454 17.66 -29.58 0.40
N TYR A 455 18.38 -28.55 -0.06
CA TYR A 455 19.38 -27.83 0.73
C TYR A 455 18.90 -26.42 1.05
N MET A 456 18.69 -26.12 2.34
CA MET A 456 18.11 -24.86 2.82
C MET A 456 19.14 -23.92 3.49
N GLY A 457 20.44 -24.13 3.25
CA GLY A 457 21.53 -23.27 3.75
C GLY A 457 21.88 -23.46 5.23
N ASN A 458 20.90 -23.67 6.10
CA ASN A 458 21.08 -24.05 7.51
C ASN A 458 20.99 -25.59 7.66
N PRO A 459 21.93 -26.26 8.35
CA PRO A 459 21.89 -27.71 8.55
C PRO A 459 20.64 -28.21 9.27
N GLU A 460 20.10 -27.45 10.25
CA GLU A 460 18.88 -27.85 10.97
C GLU A 460 17.63 -27.76 10.09
N ILE A 461 17.52 -26.69 9.28
CA ILE A 461 16.40 -26.51 8.36
C ILE A 461 16.49 -27.55 7.23
N THR A 462 17.70 -27.81 6.73
CA THR A 462 17.97 -28.86 5.75
C THR A 462 17.59 -30.24 6.29
N ARG A 463 17.85 -30.52 7.58
CA ARG A 463 17.40 -31.77 8.22
C ARG A 463 15.87 -31.84 8.30
N LEU A 464 15.23 -30.76 8.76
CA LEU A 464 13.78 -30.72 8.94
C LEU A 464 13.04 -30.91 7.62
N TRP A 465 13.51 -30.25 6.55
CA TRP A 465 12.88 -30.30 5.24
C TRP A 465 13.05 -31.65 4.53
N ASN A 466 14.10 -32.39 4.88
CA ASN A 466 14.35 -33.73 4.34
C ASN A 466 13.82 -34.84 5.27
N LEU A 467 13.07 -34.52 6.32
CA LEU A 467 12.54 -35.51 7.25
C LEU A 467 11.48 -36.39 6.58
N CYS A 468 10.61 -35.80 5.76
CA CYS A 468 9.62 -36.50 4.95
C CYS A 468 9.45 -35.74 3.61
N PRO A 469 9.71 -36.38 2.45
CA PRO A 469 9.54 -35.73 1.15
C PRO A 469 8.06 -35.57 0.76
N ASP A 470 7.16 -36.37 1.34
CA ASP A 470 5.71 -36.27 1.13
C ASP A 470 4.97 -36.17 2.49
N ASN A 471 4.47 -34.98 2.78
CA ASN A 471 3.76 -34.67 4.03
C ASN A 471 2.41 -35.41 4.13
N LEU A 472 1.76 -35.74 3.01
CA LEU A 472 0.48 -36.45 3.00
C LEU A 472 0.65 -37.92 3.37
N GLN A 473 1.72 -38.56 2.87
CA GLN A 473 2.07 -39.93 3.25
C GLN A 473 2.56 -40.01 4.70
N ALA A 474 3.32 -39.00 5.16
CA ALA A 474 3.71 -38.91 6.57
C ALA A 474 2.50 -38.80 7.51
N CYS A 475 1.41 -38.16 7.08
CA CYS A 475 0.16 -38.09 7.85
C CYS A 475 -0.67 -39.38 7.82
N LYS A 476 -0.38 -40.31 6.90
CA LYS A 476 -1.02 -41.63 6.81
C LYS A 476 -0.27 -42.74 7.57
N GLY A 477 0.94 -42.44 8.08
CA GLY A 477 1.72 -43.41 8.84
C GLY A 477 1.01 -43.85 10.12
N THR A 478 0.97 -45.16 10.37
CA THR A 478 0.41 -45.77 11.60
C THR A 478 1.03 -45.21 12.86
N ASP A 479 2.29 -44.78 12.78
CA ASP A 479 3.12 -44.24 13.86
C ASP A 479 2.66 -42.84 14.31
N ARG A 480 1.86 -42.16 13.48
CA ARG A 480 1.24 -40.85 13.78
C ARG A 480 -0.24 -40.98 14.16
N ASN A 481 -0.76 -42.20 14.24
CA ASN A 481 -2.05 -42.45 14.86
C ASN A 481 -1.87 -42.51 16.39
N PHE A 482 -1.92 -41.34 17.03
CA PHE A 482 -1.78 -41.22 18.49
C PHE A 482 -3.05 -41.60 19.27
N LEU A 483 -4.10 -42.07 18.59
CA LEU A 483 -5.35 -42.47 19.23
C LEU A 483 -5.19 -43.90 19.79
N PRO A 484 -5.28 -44.10 21.11
CA PRO A 484 -5.41 -45.45 21.65
C PRO A 484 -6.74 -46.07 21.19
N SER A 485 -6.78 -47.40 21.02
CA SER A 485 -8.03 -48.09 20.78
C SER A 485 -8.97 -47.93 21.99
N LEU A 486 -10.28 -47.85 21.74
CA LEU A 486 -11.29 -47.70 22.79
C LEU A 486 -11.15 -48.79 23.87
N GLU A 487 -10.82 -50.02 23.46
CA GLU A 487 -10.62 -51.16 24.37
C GLU A 487 -9.41 -50.93 25.29
N THR A 488 -8.24 -50.62 24.74
CA THR A 488 -7.02 -50.39 25.52
C THR A 488 -7.15 -49.16 26.43
N TYR A 489 -7.91 -48.15 26.01
CA TYR A 489 -8.16 -46.95 26.82
C TYR A 489 -9.10 -47.21 28.01
N LEU A 490 -10.12 -48.06 27.84
CA LEU A 490 -11.10 -48.39 28.89
C LEU A 490 -10.65 -49.52 29.83
N GLU A 491 -9.63 -50.30 29.46
CA GLU A 491 -9.09 -51.39 30.28
C GLU A 491 -8.29 -50.91 31.50
N ASN A 492 -7.71 -49.71 31.45
CA ASN A 492 -6.93 -49.10 32.55
C ASN A 492 -7.70 -47.95 33.22
N PRO A 493 -8.75 -48.22 34.03
CA PRO A 493 -9.42 -47.18 34.78
C PRO A 493 -8.45 -46.57 35.80
N LYS A 494 -8.23 -45.26 35.74
CA LYS A 494 -7.53 -44.56 36.81
C LYS A 494 -8.43 -44.56 38.05
N GLU A 495 -7.89 -44.93 39.20
CA GLU A 495 -8.61 -45.07 40.49
C GLU A 495 -9.22 -43.76 41.05
N LYS A 496 -9.06 -42.63 40.36
CA LYS A 496 -9.63 -41.34 40.75
C LYS A 496 -10.50 -40.80 39.62
N GLN A 497 -11.67 -40.25 39.94
CA GLN A 497 -12.50 -39.45 39.04
C GLN A 497 -11.63 -38.35 38.42
N ASP A 498 -11.13 -38.58 37.22
CA ASP A 498 -10.38 -37.63 36.42
C ASP A 498 -11.32 -37.17 35.30
N PRO A 499 -11.91 -35.96 35.41
CA PRO A 499 -12.79 -35.43 34.38
C PRO A 499 -12.15 -35.44 32.99
N SER A 500 -10.82 -35.25 32.91
CA SER A 500 -10.09 -35.28 31.64
C SER A 500 -10.11 -36.66 31.00
N PHE A 501 -10.03 -37.73 31.80
CA PHE A 501 -10.15 -39.10 31.32
C PHE A 501 -11.57 -39.39 30.85
N GLU A 502 -12.59 -38.99 31.62
CA GLU A 502 -14.01 -39.20 31.28
C GLU A 502 -14.39 -38.52 29.97
N TRP A 503 -14.00 -37.25 29.79
CA TRP A 503 -14.27 -36.52 28.55
C TRP A 503 -13.47 -37.02 27.34
N ARG A 504 -12.30 -37.63 27.54
CA ARG A 504 -11.53 -38.28 26.47
C ARG A 504 -12.14 -39.62 26.10
N ALA A 505 -12.54 -40.42 27.09
CA ALA A 505 -13.23 -41.69 26.88
C ALA A 505 -14.55 -41.48 26.14
N LEU A 506 -15.33 -40.47 26.52
CA LEU A 506 -16.59 -40.13 25.86
C LEU A 506 -16.38 -39.75 24.38
N ARG A 507 -15.34 -38.97 24.07
CA ARG A 507 -14.98 -38.59 22.70
C ARG A 507 -14.49 -39.77 21.85
N LEU A 508 -13.73 -40.69 22.44
CA LEU A 508 -13.32 -41.94 21.78
C LEU A 508 -14.54 -42.83 21.51
N LEU A 509 -15.46 -42.94 22.48
CA LEU A 509 -16.68 -43.72 22.37
C LEU A 509 -17.60 -43.19 21.27
N ALA A 510 -17.75 -41.86 21.16
CA ALA A 510 -18.53 -41.22 20.09
C ALA A 510 -18.03 -41.54 18.68
N ARG A 511 -16.72 -41.79 18.51
CA ARG A 511 -16.12 -42.09 17.20
C ARG A 511 -16.02 -43.58 16.90
N GLN A 512 -15.82 -44.43 17.91
CA GLN A 512 -15.47 -45.84 17.72
C GLN A 512 -16.59 -46.81 18.14
N SER A 513 -17.65 -46.35 18.82
CA SER A 513 -18.74 -47.21 19.27
C SER A 513 -20.10 -46.74 18.72
N PRO A 514 -20.85 -47.62 18.03
CA PRO A 514 -22.21 -47.32 17.59
C PRO A 514 -23.19 -47.17 18.77
N HIS A 515 -22.80 -47.59 19.97
CA HIS A 515 -23.65 -47.53 21.17
C HIS A 515 -23.70 -46.15 21.82
N PHE A 516 -22.93 -45.18 21.33
CA PHE A 516 -22.84 -43.83 21.91
C PHE A 516 -24.20 -43.13 22.05
N PHE A 517 -25.12 -43.31 21.11
CA PHE A 517 -26.42 -42.62 21.12
C PHE A 517 -27.56 -43.46 21.71
N THR A 518 -27.30 -44.73 22.07
CA THR A 518 -28.38 -45.66 22.44
C THR A 518 -28.92 -45.48 23.87
N LEU A 519 -28.30 -44.61 24.67
CA LEU A 519 -28.53 -44.53 26.12
C LEU A 519 -28.89 -43.12 26.63
N PHE A 520 -29.02 -42.12 25.75
CA PHE A 520 -29.22 -40.70 26.11
C PHE A 520 -30.67 -40.28 26.39
N ASN A 521 -31.52 -41.18 26.92
CA ASN A 521 -32.93 -40.84 27.15
C ASN A 521 -33.35 -40.70 28.63
N THR A 522 -32.41 -40.40 29.55
CA THR A 522 -32.76 -40.10 30.95
C THR A 522 -31.93 -38.93 31.51
N PRO A 523 -32.53 -37.91 32.19
CA PRO A 523 -31.88 -36.59 32.34
C PRO A 523 -30.83 -36.43 33.45
N SER A 524 -30.28 -37.50 34.06
CA SER A 524 -29.39 -37.32 35.23
C SER A 524 -28.37 -38.45 35.47
N TYR A 525 -27.61 -38.87 34.46
CA TYR A 525 -26.51 -39.82 34.66
C TYR A 525 -25.16 -39.10 34.80
N LYS A 526 -24.39 -39.45 35.84
CA LYS A 526 -22.98 -39.06 35.92
C LYS A 526 -22.21 -39.74 34.78
N VAL A 527 -21.28 -39.01 34.14
CA VAL A 527 -20.50 -39.49 32.99
C VAL A 527 -19.72 -40.78 33.32
N SER A 528 -19.24 -40.91 34.56
CA SER A 528 -18.62 -42.13 35.09
C SER A 528 -19.50 -43.38 34.93
N ASP A 529 -20.76 -43.26 35.29
CA ASP A 529 -21.71 -44.38 35.36
C ASP A 529 -22.15 -44.79 33.95
N TYR A 530 -22.24 -43.80 33.05
CA TYR A 530 -22.45 -44.01 31.62
C TYR A 530 -21.30 -44.79 30.98
N LEU A 531 -20.05 -44.37 31.21
CA LEU A 531 -18.87 -45.04 30.67
C LEU A 531 -18.75 -46.48 31.19
N GLU A 532 -19.11 -46.74 32.45
CA GLU A 532 -19.12 -48.09 33.01
C GLU A 532 -20.23 -48.98 32.43
N SER A 533 -21.42 -48.42 32.20
CA SER A 533 -22.53 -49.12 31.52
C SER A 533 -22.18 -49.51 30.09
N VAL A 534 -21.58 -48.59 29.33
CA VAL A 534 -21.14 -48.89 27.96
C VAL A 534 -19.97 -49.87 27.96
N ARG A 535 -19.04 -49.79 28.91
CA ARG A 535 -17.97 -50.80 29.07
C ARG A 535 -18.54 -52.20 29.28
N LYS A 536 -19.54 -52.35 30.16
CA LYS A 536 -20.21 -53.64 30.41
C LYS A 536 -20.92 -54.15 29.16
N LYS A 537 -21.51 -53.26 28.36
CA LYS A 537 -22.20 -53.61 27.11
C LYS A 537 -21.23 -54.04 26.02
N ILE A 538 -20.12 -53.30 25.83
CA ILE A 538 -19.03 -53.70 24.92
C ILE A 538 -18.42 -55.04 25.33
N GLN A 539 -18.23 -55.29 26.63
CA GLN A 539 -17.75 -56.59 27.12
C GLN A 539 -18.76 -57.72 26.89
N LYS A 540 -20.06 -57.44 27.01
CA LYS A 540 -21.13 -58.40 26.74
C LYS A 540 -21.20 -58.72 25.24
N ASP A 541 -21.17 -57.72 24.37
CA ASP A 541 -21.17 -57.92 22.92
C ASP A 541 -19.91 -58.68 22.46
N LYS A 542 -18.77 -58.49 23.13
CA LYS A 542 -17.55 -59.27 22.88
C LYS A 542 -17.68 -60.74 23.31
N LEU A 543 -18.45 -61.02 24.37
CA LEU A 543 -18.77 -62.40 24.78
C LEU A 543 -19.78 -63.03 23.82
N ASP A 544 -20.76 -62.27 23.33
CA ASP A 544 -21.74 -62.73 22.36
C ASP A 544 -21.08 -62.99 20.99
N ILE A 545 -20.18 -62.12 20.52
CA ILE A 545 -19.36 -62.34 19.29
C ILE A 545 -18.43 -63.54 19.47
N LYS A 546 -17.81 -63.73 20.64
CA LYS A 546 -16.99 -64.94 20.93
C LYS A 546 -17.84 -66.20 20.99
N LEU A 547 -19.08 -66.13 21.46
CA LEU A 547 -20.01 -67.25 21.48
C LEU A 547 -20.48 -67.58 20.06
N GLU A 548 -20.74 -66.57 19.23
CA GLU A 548 -21.05 -66.75 17.80
C GLU A 548 -19.87 -67.30 17.01
N HIS A 549 -18.64 -66.84 17.26
CA HIS A 549 -17.43 -67.42 16.68
C HIS A 549 -17.18 -68.86 17.17
N ALA A 550 -17.45 -69.18 18.43
CA ALA A 550 -17.33 -70.54 18.97
C ALA A 550 -18.40 -71.50 18.41
N ILE A 551 -19.61 -71.00 18.10
CA ILE A 551 -20.66 -71.77 17.42
C ILE A 551 -20.34 -71.96 15.93
N GLN A 552 -19.62 -71.01 15.30
CA GLN A 552 -19.15 -71.14 13.91
C GLN A 552 -17.90 -72.04 13.76
N GLU A 553 -17.11 -72.25 14.81
CA GLU A 553 -15.94 -73.17 14.81
C GLU A 553 -16.30 -74.67 14.94
N GLU A 554 -17.53 -75.04 15.35
CA GLU A 554 -17.99 -76.46 15.36
C GLU A 554 -18.50 -76.98 14.01
N THR A 555 -18.55 -76.14 12.97
CA THR A 555 -18.87 -76.56 11.59
C THR A 555 -17.82 -76.07 10.61
N ALA A 556 -16.65 -76.69 10.61
CA ALA A 556 -15.74 -76.62 9.47
C ALA A 556 -14.88 -77.90 9.36
N PRO A 557 -14.74 -78.49 8.16
CA PRO A 557 -13.49 -79.13 7.78
C PRO A 557 -12.71 -78.23 6.80
N THR A 558 -11.55 -77.74 7.29
CA THR A 558 -10.19 -77.85 6.72
C THR A 558 -10.04 -77.76 5.19
N ASN A 559 -9.19 -76.97 4.54
CA ASN A 559 -7.85 -76.36 4.76
C ASN A 559 -7.59 -75.52 3.49
N ALA A 560 -6.63 -74.61 3.32
CA ALA A 560 -5.76 -73.78 4.14
C ALA A 560 -5.09 -72.79 3.15
N GLU A 561 -4.59 -71.68 3.70
CA GLU A 561 -3.61 -70.72 3.12
C GLU A 561 -4.10 -69.63 2.16
N GLN A 562 -4.36 -68.45 2.77
CA GLN A 562 -4.12 -67.12 2.20
C GLN A 562 -2.61 -66.85 2.04
N PRO A 563 -2.22 -65.88 1.20
CA PRO A 563 -2.03 -64.52 1.73
C PRO A 563 -2.73 -63.44 0.91
N GLU A 564 -3.01 -62.33 1.60
CA GLU A 564 -3.78 -61.16 1.18
C GLU A 564 -3.13 -60.35 0.04
N ALA A 565 -3.97 -59.89 -0.89
CA ALA A 565 -3.69 -58.79 -1.82
C ALA A 565 -5.00 -58.04 -2.14
N GLU A 566 -4.96 -56.73 -1.90
CA GLU A 566 -5.52 -55.60 -2.66
C GLU A 566 -6.76 -55.80 -3.57
N GLY A 567 -7.77 -54.95 -3.38
CA GLY A 567 -8.57 -54.39 -4.49
C GLY A 567 -10.08 -54.62 -4.47
N GLU A 568 -10.80 -53.51 -4.27
CA GLU A 568 -12.11 -53.13 -4.86
C GLU A 568 -13.42 -53.92 -4.59
N GLY A 569 -14.48 -53.15 -4.33
CA GLY A 569 -15.89 -53.56 -4.30
C GLY A 569 -16.73 -52.51 -3.56
N LEU A 570 -17.19 -51.46 -4.24
CA LEU A 570 -18.54 -51.32 -4.82
C LEU A 570 -19.67 -51.40 -3.77
N VAL A 571 -20.12 -50.22 -3.34
CA VAL A 571 -21.48 -49.90 -2.90
C VAL A 571 -21.88 -48.77 -3.86
N GLY A 572 -22.80 -48.90 -4.80
CA GLY A 572 -24.22 -49.24 -4.65
C GLY A 572 -24.98 -48.04 -5.22
N GLU A 573 -25.19 -48.02 -6.54
CA GLU A 573 -25.61 -46.86 -7.36
C GLU A 573 -27.02 -46.31 -7.09
N GLU A 574 -27.75 -46.80 -6.08
CA GLU A 574 -29.13 -46.37 -5.81
C GLU A 574 -29.26 -45.33 -4.67
N GLU A 575 -28.18 -45.05 -3.91
CA GLU A 575 -28.20 -44.01 -2.86
C GLU A 575 -27.58 -42.66 -3.29
N GLN A 576 -26.92 -42.62 -4.45
CA GLN A 576 -26.32 -41.39 -4.99
C GLN A 576 -27.34 -40.53 -5.75
N GLU A 577 -28.35 -41.13 -6.40
CA GLU A 577 -29.37 -40.39 -7.17
C GLU A 577 -30.44 -39.69 -6.31
N GLN A 578 -30.56 -40.05 -5.02
CA GLN A 578 -31.50 -39.37 -4.10
C GLN A 578 -30.92 -38.13 -3.40
N MET A 579 -29.60 -38.01 -3.24
CA MET A 579 -28.98 -36.76 -2.75
C MET A 579 -28.80 -35.71 -3.85
N ASP A 580 -28.51 -36.11 -5.08
CA ASP A 580 -28.30 -35.17 -6.19
C ASP A 580 -29.63 -34.55 -6.70
N THR A 581 -30.78 -35.18 -6.40
CA THR A 581 -32.11 -34.66 -6.78
C THR A 581 -32.70 -33.68 -5.74
N GLU A 582 -32.20 -33.66 -4.50
CA GLU A 582 -32.56 -32.65 -3.49
C GLU A 582 -31.61 -31.44 -3.47
N LEU A 583 -30.37 -31.56 -3.94
CA LEU A 583 -29.45 -30.43 -4.08
C LEU A 583 -29.78 -29.51 -5.28
N LEU A 584 -30.42 -30.04 -6.33
CA LEU A 584 -30.78 -29.31 -7.55
C LEU A 584 -32.14 -28.57 -7.50
N LYS A 585 -32.80 -28.52 -6.34
CA LYS A 585 -34.06 -27.76 -6.13
C LYS A 585 -33.94 -26.56 -5.18
N THR A 586 -32.74 -26.23 -4.73
CA THR A 586 -32.49 -25.04 -3.90
C THR A 586 -31.51 -24.05 -4.54
N GLU A 587 -31.13 -24.27 -5.80
CA GLU A 587 -30.32 -23.34 -6.61
C GLU A 587 -31.14 -22.80 -7.79
N GLN A 588 -32.15 -22.00 -7.49
CA GLN A 588 -32.71 -21.02 -8.42
C GLN A 588 -33.31 -19.89 -7.59
N LEU A 589 -32.88 -18.66 -7.89
CA LEU A 589 -33.29 -17.35 -7.33
C LEU A 589 -32.41 -16.79 -6.20
N THR A 590 -31.26 -16.25 -6.59
CA THR A 590 -30.83 -14.91 -6.14
C THR A 590 -30.18 -14.20 -7.33
N PRO A 591 -30.72 -13.06 -7.81
CA PRO A 591 -30.03 -12.25 -8.81
C PRO A 591 -28.72 -11.72 -8.23
N GLU A 592 -27.67 -11.80 -9.03
CA GLU A 592 -26.42 -11.08 -8.81
C GLU A 592 -26.68 -9.57 -8.84
N ASP A 593 -26.82 -8.95 -7.66
CA ASP A 593 -26.73 -7.49 -7.56
C ASP A 593 -25.27 -7.07 -7.67
N LYS A 594 -24.84 -6.95 -8.93
CA LYS A 594 -23.87 -5.95 -9.35
C LYS A 594 -24.43 -4.59 -8.98
N ASN A 595 -24.08 -4.08 -7.80
CA ASN A 595 -24.25 -2.67 -7.48
C ASN A 595 -23.22 -1.82 -8.25
N THR A 596 -23.33 -1.84 -9.57
CA THR A 596 -23.06 -0.65 -10.36
C THR A 596 -24.20 0.30 -10.04
N HIS A 597 -23.95 1.39 -9.31
CA HIS A 597 -24.79 2.58 -9.42
C HIS A 597 -24.72 3.05 -10.88
N LYS A 598 -25.54 2.43 -11.74
CA LYS A 598 -26.06 3.10 -12.92
C LYS A 598 -26.99 4.15 -12.36
N THR A 599 -26.54 5.39 -12.33
CA THR A 599 -27.42 6.55 -12.42
C THR A 599 -28.51 6.21 -13.44
N LEU A 600 -29.77 6.19 -13.00
CA LEU A 600 -30.91 6.10 -13.90
C LEU A 600 -30.72 7.18 -14.96
N ALA A 601 -30.35 6.77 -16.17
CA ALA A 601 -30.10 7.71 -17.27
C ALA A 601 -31.42 8.40 -17.59
N VAL A 602 -31.58 9.63 -17.10
CA VAL A 602 -32.72 10.48 -17.42
C VAL A 602 -32.68 10.71 -18.93
N THR A 603 -33.74 10.30 -19.64
CA THR A 603 -33.76 10.45 -21.09
C THR A 603 -33.94 11.92 -21.46
N LYS A 604 -33.32 12.36 -22.56
CA LYS A 604 -33.42 13.74 -23.06
C LYS A 604 -34.88 14.20 -23.31
N GLU A 605 -35.78 13.24 -23.54
CA GLU A 605 -37.22 13.46 -23.67
C GLU A 605 -37.87 13.85 -22.33
N GLN A 606 -37.48 13.21 -21.22
CA GLN A 606 -37.97 13.53 -19.87
C GLN A 606 -37.46 14.89 -19.38
N LEU A 607 -36.21 15.27 -19.71
CA LEU A 607 -35.70 16.61 -19.43
C LEU A 607 -36.39 17.70 -20.26
N SER A 608 -36.82 17.36 -21.48
CA SER A 608 -37.60 18.27 -22.34
C SER A 608 -39.03 18.49 -21.84
N GLU A 609 -39.62 17.54 -21.10
CA GLU A 609 -40.93 17.70 -20.44
C GLU A 609 -40.85 18.52 -19.15
N LEU A 610 -39.70 18.47 -18.44
CA LEU A 610 -39.48 19.24 -17.21
C LEU A 610 -39.16 20.73 -17.51
N ALA A 611 -38.45 21.00 -18.60
CA ALA A 611 -37.98 22.35 -18.94
C ALA A 611 -39.08 23.44 -19.02
N PRO A 612 -40.30 23.18 -19.54
CA PRO A 612 -41.41 24.15 -19.50
C PRO A 612 -41.89 24.49 -18.08
N SER A 613 -41.77 23.56 -17.12
CA SER A 613 -42.23 23.74 -15.73
C SER A 613 -41.29 24.63 -14.90
N ILE A 614 -39.98 24.55 -15.19
CA ILE A 614 -38.94 25.41 -14.58
C ILE A 614 -38.97 26.80 -15.23
N GLY A 615 -39.25 26.86 -16.53
CA GLY A 615 -39.62 28.10 -17.23
C GLY A 615 -38.61 29.23 -17.05
N ARG A 616 -39.08 30.45 -16.76
CA ARG A 616 -38.26 31.68 -16.72
C ARG A 616 -37.29 31.75 -15.54
N ASP A 617 -37.41 30.87 -14.55
CA ASP A 617 -36.60 30.87 -13.34
C ASP A 617 -35.38 29.94 -13.44
N TRP A 618 -35.10 29.36 -14.61
CA TRP A 618 -33.94 28.50 -14.86
C TRP A 618 -32.59 29.17 -14.51
N LYS A 619 -32.50 30.50 -14.59
CA LYS A 619 -31.28 31.25 -14.20
C LYS A 619 -31.01 31.16 -12.69
N LYS A 620 -32.06 31.16 -11.86
CA LYS A 620 -31.92 30.98 -10.40
C LYS A 620 -31.48 29.56 -10.07
N LEU A 621 -32.00 28.58 -10.82
CA LEU A 621 -31.57 27.19 -10.73
C LEU A 621 -30.09 27.07 -11.12
N ALA A 622 -29.66 27.63 -12.26
CA ALA A 622 -28.27 27.61 -12.70
C ALA A 622 -27.29 28.17 -11.65
N THR A 623 -27.63 29.32 -11.02
CA THR A 623 -26.80 29.90 -9.95
C THR A 623 -26.73 29.00 -8.70
N LYS A 624 -27.80 28.25 -8.39
CA LYS A 624 -27.80 27.29 -7.27
C LYS A 624 -27.08 25.99 -7.59
N LEU A 625 -27.09 25.56 -8.85
CA LEU A 625 -26.32 24.42 -9.35
C LEU A 625 -24.82 24.75 -9.51
N GLY A 626 -24.39 25.98 -9.22
CA GLY A 626 -22.98 26.37 -9.16
C GLY A 626 -22.44 27.05 -10.42
N TYR A 627 -23.26 27.28 -11.44
CA TYR A 627 -22.83 27.93 -12.69
C TYR A 627 -22.60 29.43 -12.54
N GLY A 628 -21.50 29.91 -13.14
CA GLY A 628 -21.09 31.31 -13.17
C GLY A 628 -21.94 32.19 -14.08
N ALA A 629 -21.80 33.52 -13.94
CA ALA A 629 -22.57 34.49 -14.74
C ALA A 629 -22.20 34.49 -16.23
N ASP A 630 -20.98 34.09 -16.56
CA ASP A 630 -20.43 33.87 -17.90
C ASP A 630 -20.98 32.60 -18.55
N GLU A 631 -21.12 31.52 -17.80
CA GLU A 631 -21.72 30.26 -18.26
C GLU A 631 -23.23 30.41 -18.49
N ILE A 632 -23.93 31.14 -17.62
CA ILE A 632 -25.34 31.48 -17.81
C ILE A 632 -25.53 32.32 -19.09
N GLN A 633 -24.60 33.24 -19.40
CA GLN A 633 -24.62 34.00 -20.65
C GLN A 633 -24.32 33.11 -21.88
N TYR A 634 -23.47 32.10 -21.73
CA TYR A 634 -23.21 31.12 -22.79
C TYR A 634 -24.48 30.32 -23.13
N PHE A 635 -25.17 29.78 -22.12
CA PHE A 635 -26.45 29.08 -22.32
C PHE A 635 -27.52 29.97 -22.96
N GLU A 636 -27.54 31.26 -22.65
CA GLU A 636 -28.42 32.23 -23.30
C GLU A 636 -28.10 32.48 -24.78
N SER A 637 -26.83 32.37 -25.16
CA SER A 637 -26.35 32.68 -26.51
C SER A 637 -26.51 31.53 -27.51
N GLU A 638 -26.46 30.28 -27.04
CA GLU A 638 -26.53 29.10 -27.92
C GLU A 638 -27.95 28.64 -28.27
N HIS A 639 -28.96 28.96 -27.45
CA HIS A 639 -30.33 28.48 -27.66
C HIS A 639 -31.38 29.59 -27.58
N GLY A 640 -32.31 29.60 -28.54
CA GLY A 640 -33.28 30.68 -28.73
C GLY A 640 -34.55 30.57 -27.87
N THR A 641 -34.85 29.40 -27.30
CA THR A 641 -36.03 29.20 -26.44
C THR A 641 -35.64 28.86 -25.00
N VAL A 642 -36.40 29.40 -24.04
CA VAL A 642 -36.15 29.25 -22.60
C VAL A 642 -36.17 27.77 -22.15
N ALA A 643 -36.98 26.94 -22.80
CA ALA A 643 -37.05 25.51 -22.51
C ALA A 643 -35.80 24.75 -23.00
N GLU A 644 -35.26 25.10 -24.17
CA GLU A 644 -34.02 24.47 -24.67
C GLU A 644 -32.80 24.87 -23.82
N GLN A 645 -32.75 26.13 -23.36
CA GLN A 645 -31.72 26.62 -22.43
C GLN A 645 -31.71 25.83 -21.12
N CYS A 646 -32.90 25.62 -20.53
CA CYS A 646 -33.04 24.84 -19.30
C CYS A 646 -32.74 23.35 -19.51
N CYS A 647 -33.14 22.77 -20.64
CA CYS A 647 -32.86 21.38 -20.96
C CYS A 647 -31.35 21.14 -21.14
N HIS A 648 -30.65 22.08 -21.80
CA HIS A 648 -29.21 21.98 -22.01
C HIS A 648 -28.44 22.13 -20.70
N LEU A 649 -28.83 23.08 -19.85
CA LEU A 649 -28.30 23.24 -18.49
C LEU A 649 -28.43 21.95 -17.68
N LEU A 650 -29.64 21.36 -17.64
CA LEU A 650 -29.88 20.14 -16.86
C LEU A 650 -29.12 18.95 -17.44
N THR A 651 -28.99 18.85 -18.77
CA THR A 651 -28.22 17.78 -19.41
C THR A 651 -26.75 17.86 -18.99
N LEU A 652 -26.15 19.06 -19.05
CA LEU A 652 -24.77 19.26 -18.62
C LEU A 652 -24.61 19.02 -17.12
N TRP A 653 -25.55 19.45 -16.29
CA TRP A 653 -25.48 19.19 -14.85
C TRP A 653 -25.55 17.69 -14.52
N PHE A 654 -26.42 16.93 -15.20
CA PHE A 654 -26.47 15.47 -15.05
C PHE A 654 -25.24 14.74 -15.61
N ASP A 655 -24.54 15.34 -16.58
CA ASP A 655 -23.32 14.77 -17.16
C ASP A 655 -22.05 15.12 -16.36
N ASP A 656 -22.00 16.31 -15.73
CA ASP A 656 -20.81 16.86 -15.09
C ASP A 656 -20.77 16.66 -13.56
N ASP A 657 -21.92 16.50 -12.88
CA ASP A 657 -22.00 16.41 -11.41
C ASP A 657 -22.31 14.98 -10.93
N MET A 658 -21.41 14.42 -10.12
CA MET A 658 -21.50 13.04 -9.60
C MET A 658 -22.67 12.85 -8.61
N ASP A 659 -23.17 13.93 -8.02
CA ASP A 659 -24.31 13.92 -7.09
C ASP A 659 -25.64 14.29 -7.80
N ALA A 660 -25.64 14.41 -9.13
CA ALA A 660 -26.83 14.70 -9.92
C ALA A 660 -27.79 13.50 -9.95
N SER A 661 -28.85 13.58 -9.15
CA SER A 661 -29.96 12.64 -9.11
C SER A 661 -31.30 13.38 -9.19
N LEU A 662 -32.36 12.69 -9.62
CA LEU A 662 -33.72 13.26 -9.66
C LEU A 662 -34.19 13.66 -8.24
N ASP A 663 -33.81 12.90 -7.21
CA ASP A 663 -34.11 13.23 -5.81
C ASP A 663 -33.42 14.52 -5.35
N ASN A 664 -32.13 14.69 -5.71
CA ASN A 664 -31.39 15.91 -5.41
C ASN A 664 -31.95 17.10 -6.18
N LEU A 665 -32.33 16.92 -7.45
CA LEU A 665 -32.99 17.96 -8.25
C LEU A 665 -34.32 18.39 -7.63
N ALA A 666 -35.14 17.44 -7.16
CA ALA A 666 -36.40 17.73 -6.48
C ALA A 666 -36.16 18.55 -5.19
N TYR A 667 -35.18 18.16 -4.37
CA TYR A 667 -34.81 18.89 -3.16
C TYR A 667 -34.36 20.33 -3.44
N ILE A 668 -33.54 20.52 -4.48
CA ILE A 668 -33.06 21.85 -4.90
C ILE A 668 -34.22 22.72 -5.41
N LEU A 669 -35.16 22.15 -6.17
CA LEU A 669 -36.34 22.86 -6.66
C LEU A 669 -37.30 23.25 -5.53
N GLU A 670 -37.45 22.42 -4.49
CA GLU A 670 -38.21 22.78 -3.27
C GLU A 670 -37.55 23.91 -2.49
N GLY A 671 -36.23 23.86 -2.32
CA GLY A 671 -35.46 24.94 -1.68
C GLY A 671 -35.49 26.27 -2.45
N LEU A 672 -35.94 26.26 -3.70
CA LEU A 672 -36.10 27.44 -4.56
C LEU A 672 -37.57 27.93 -4.67
N ASP A 673 -38.49 27.35 -3.89
CA ASP A 673 -39.95 27.59 -3.95
C ASP A 673 -40.58 27.26 -5.32
N MET A 674 -39.94 26.41 -6.13
CA MET A 674 -40.41 25.99 -7.46
C MET A 674 -41.27 24.72 -7.35
N ILE A 675 -42.31 24.78 -6.51
CA ILE A 675 -43.16 23.66 -6.10
C ILE A 675 -43.76 22.88 -7.29
N PRO A 676 -44.30 23.52 -8.36
CA PRO A 676 -44.86 22.78 -9.50
C PRO A 676 -43.82 21.96 -10.28
N ALA A 677 -42.57 22.42 -10.32
CA ALA A 677 -41.48 21.70 -10.98
C ALA A 677 -40.97 20.56 -10.08
N ALA A 678 -40.86 20.79 -8.76
CA ALA A 678 -40.51 19.75 -7.80
C ALA A 678 -41.54 18.61 -7.77
N ASP A 679 -42.84 18.94 -7.79
CA ASP A 679 -43.93 17.95 -7.86
C ASP A 679 -43.88 17.14 -9.16
N ALA A 680 -43.52 17.76 -10.29
CA ALA A 680 -43.33 17.06 -11.56
C ALA A 680 -42.14 16.08 -11.51
N VAL A 681 -41.03 16.45 -10.87
CA VAL A 681 -39.88 15.54 -10.65
C VAL A 681 -40.27 14.40 -9.73
N LYS A 682 -41.02 14.65 -8.65
CA LYS A 682 -41.53 13.61 -7.74
C LYS A 682 -42.50 12.65 -8.41
N GLN A 683 -43.38 13.15 -9.29
CA GLN A 683 -44.25 12.31 -10.12
C GLN A 683 -43.46 11.45 -11.11
N MET A 684 -42.38 11.99 -11.70
CA MET A 684 -41.48 11.19 -12.55
C MET A 684 -40.75 10.10 -11.77
N ILE A 685 -40.30 10.38 -10.54
CA ILE A 685 -39.71 9.38 -9.65
C ILE A 685 -40.73 8.28 -9.33
N ALA A 686 -41.98 8.63 -9.03
CA ALA A 686 -43.05 7.67 -8.76
C ALA A 686 -43.37 6.77 -9.96
N LEU A 687 -43.49 7.34 -11.17
CA LEU A 687 -43.72 6.59 -12.41
C LEU A 687 -42.56 5.65 -12.78
N LEU A 688 -41.33 6.06 -12.48
CA LEU A 688 -40.15 5.21 -12.67
C LEU A 688 -40.12 4.07 -11.64
N SER A 689 -40.61 4.29 -10.41
CA SER A 689 -40.72 3.26 -9.38
C SER A 689 -41.80 2.22 -9.71
N GLU A 690 -42.98 2.63 -10.21
CA GLU A 690 -44.06 1.71 -10.60
C GLU A 690 -43.67 0.80 -11.78
N LYS A 691 -42.91 1.33 -12.75
CA LYS A 691 -42.39 0.53 -13.88
C LYS A 691 -41.35 -0.52 -13.47
N VAL A 692 -40.69 -0.34 -12.33
CA VAL A 692 -39.75 -1.33 -11.79
C VAL A 692 -40.52 -2.47 -11.11
N GLU A 693 -41.67 -2.18 -10.49
CA GLU A 693 -42.56 -3.21 -9.92
C GLU A 693 -43.24 -4.07 -11.01
N GLU A 694 -43.73 -3.49 -12.11
CA GLU A 694 -44.33 -4.28 -13.22
C GLU A 694 -43.36 -5.21 -13.97
N VAL A 695 -42.04 -4.97 -13.88
CA VAL A 695 -41.01 -5.82 -14.53
C VAL A 695 -40.52 -6.92 -13.58
N SER A 696 -40.90 -6.87 -12.29
CA SER A 696 -40.53 -7.83 -11.25
C SER A 696 -41.64 -8.79 -10.82
N GLU A 697 -42.83 -8.67 -11.42
CA GLU A 697 -43.87 -9.72 -11.48
C GLU A 697 -43.80 -10.49 -12.81
#